data_AF-A0A816W7N4-F1
#
_entry.id   AF-A0A816W7N4-F1
#
_cell.length_a   1.000
_cell.length_b   1.000
_cell.length_c   1.000
_cell.angle_alpha   90.00
_cell.angle_beta   90.00
_cell.angle_gamma   90.00
#
_symmetry.space_group_name_H-M   'P 1'
#
loop_
_entity.id
_entity.type
_entity.pdbx_description
1 polymer ?
#
loop_
_entity_poly.entity_id
_entity_poly.type
_entity_poly.pdbx_seq_one_letter_code
_entity_poly.pdbx_strand_id
1 'polypeptide(L)'
;MDDSEFDQVPQILFKGVSSLKTIGCPGTLIPMTNQARAVICGADSNNVIAAASLLGRGRCLVFAHSGYPYMFINVDVEDRKFVENCRLWLAKGRNAQFVLIDDTRSLSDVPLDEKILVWNGECIKSDIFMQNLYDYLRQGGALVCGATPWGWLQLNSGKILSDLPFFHFCDFIGIKLTENYSNCSNPMPFRLELIQFKNIHHATQKLVADPTDIESLCIVGGACKDLNVDVSGLPIEILKNIAMKAENEVIPSNNCPIQDKCCRQKSSGLCGILCVLTSTKAPGIANFPGDFSHSPVIETNRAVGYLGIANFPGDFSHSPVIETNVIFHIESNANEWYCTGYYAVAGIPIQIDVLECMGAMGWSVRVGCHSDHLENCEELRRWSCISINKPLVGNSIQMSSAFGGLIFLQSPNDESNSITVRLHHVVLTLTYDFMDPNRVTNWQYRRHHAQGLWADIAGQHIVLNLPSKSLLHLDSTQLDEVLLFWDSVVLAHHELRGTKPKHRERIVCDEQPSAGYMHSGYPIVTHMDVTDPQSDEFLFNIHVLKKKGWWGVFHEIGHNMQRDWWTFDGTGEVTVNIFTLHAMNIICHIQPWIHPWLDEQESNTRIYIENGCNFDEWKDDPGIGLIIYAQLAREYGWETYKKVFRQYEQTQPHLDSNQEKMDHWIESFSRQVGYNLIPLFKFWGFPVSKSTAEVLHDLDVPNITDKFIEIAPERYRI
;
A
#
# COMPACT_ATOMS: atom_id res chain seq x y z
N MET A 1 42.10 0.33 1.41
CA MET A 1 41.09 0.21 0.34
C MET A 1 40.69 1.62 0.05
N ASP A 2 41.14 2.13 -1.10
CA ASP A 2 40.63 3.41 -1.61
C ASP A 2 39.18 3.21 -2.09
N ASP A 3 38.43 4.31 -2.29
CA ASP A 3 37.03 4.23 -2.72
C ASP A 3 36.86 3.47 -4.06
N SER A 4 37.87 3.53 -4.93
CA SER A 4 37.85 2.87 -6.25
C SER A 4 37.93 1.34 -6.17
N GLU A 5 38.58 0.81 -5.13
CA GLU A 5 38.66 -0.62 -4.85
C GLU A 5 37.38 -1.13 -4.17
N PHE A 6 36.69 -0.30 -3.38
CA PHE A 6 35.41 -0.65 -2.76
C PHE A 6 34.26 -0.67 -3.78
N ASP A 7 34.34 0.12 -4.85
CA ASP A 7 33.39 0.10 -5.97
C ASP A 7 33.39 -1.20 -6.77
N GLN A 8 34.45 -2.00 -6.64
CA GLN A 8 34.59 -3.29 -7.32
C GLN A 8 34.06 -4.46 -6.49
N VAL A 9 33.56 -4.22 -5.27
CA VAL A 9 33.09 -5.29 -4.38
C VAL A 9 32.05 -6.20 -5.04
N PRO A 10 31.00 -5.70 -5.72
CA PRO A 10 30.05 -6.58 -6.40
C PRO A 10 30.72 -7.55 -7.38
N GLN A 11 31.66 -7.06 -8.19
CA GLN A 11 32.43 -7.85 -9.16
C GLN A 11 33.37 -8.85 -8.48
N ILE A 12 33.98 -8.45 -7.35
CA ILE A 12 34.83 -9.33 -6.55
C ILE A 12 34.01 -10.49 -5.99
N LEU A 13 32.86 -10.21 -5.40
CA LEU A 13 31.98 -11.21 -4.79
C LEU A 13 31.38 -12.16 -5.83
N PHE A 14 31.03 -11.65 -7.01
CA PHE A 14 30.47 -12.46 -8.11
C PHE A 14 31.50 -12.96 -9.12
N LYS A 15 32.80 -12.91 -8.82
CA LYS A 15 33.85 -13.39 -9.74
C LYS A 15 33.65 -14.87 -10.07
N GLY A 16 33.24 -15.15 -11.31
CA GLY A 16 32.94 -16.50 -11.79
C GLY A 16 31.59 -17.07 -11.31
N VAL A 17 30.67 -16.20 -10.88
CA VAL A 17 29.31 -16.53 -10.44
C VAL A 17 28.33 -15.72 -11.28
N SER A 18 27.41 -16.38 -11.99
CA SER A 18 26.42 -15.72 -12.85
C SER A 18 25.09 -15.46 -12.15
N SER A 19 24.78 -16.20 -11.09
CA SER A 19 23.53 -16.14 -10.36
C SER A 19 23.69 -16.70 -8.96
N LEU A 20 22.78 -16.34 -8.06
CA LEU A 20 22.69 -16.84 -6.70
C LEU A 20 21.32 -17.51 -6.50
N LYS A 21 21.25 -18.59 -5.72
CA LYS A 21 19.98 -19.20 -5.36
C LYS A 21 19.08 -18.20 -4.63
N THR A 22 17.80 -18.17 -4.99
CA THR A 22 16.82 -17.29 -4.35
C THR A 22 16.29 -17.96 -3.09
N ILE A 23 16.44 -17.29 -1.95
CA ILE A 23 15.92 -17.76 -0.66
C ILE A 23 14.75 -16.88 -0.26
N GLY A 24 13.54 -17.47 -0.26
CA GLY A 24 12.31 -16.78 0.10
C GLY A 24 12.02 -15.55 -0.76
N CYS A 25 11.22 -14.64 -0.22
CA CYS A 25 11.00 -13.31 -0.81
C CYS A 25 11.80 -12.28 0.02
N PRO A 26 12.95 -11.78 -0.46
CA PRO A 26 13.76 -10.84 0.30
C PRO A 26 13.09 -9.47 0.45
N GLY A 27 13.43 -8.76 1.53
CA GLY A 27 13.16 -7.33 1.68
C GLY A 27 14.03 -6.45 0.77
N THR A 28 14.05 -5.14 1.04
CA THR A 28 15.00 -4.22 0.39
C THR A 28 15.85 -3.41 1.38
N LEU A 29 17.03 -3.00 0.93
CA LEU A 29 18.03 -2.21 1.66
C LEU A 29 18.29 -0.89 0.94
N ILE A 30 18.80 0.08 1.68
CA ILE A 30 19.21 1.36 1.13
C ILE A 30 20.63 1.71 1.63
N PRO A 31 21.68 1.57 0.80
CA PRO A 31 23.03 2.03 1.13
C PRO A 31 23.10 3.57 1.14
N MET A 32 23.29 4.16 2.32
CA MET A 32 23.21 5.61 2.54
C MET A 32 24.55 6.35 2.41
N THR A 33 25.67 5.66 2.69
CA THR A 33 26.97 6.30 2.89
C THR A 33 28.00 5.90 1.84
N ASN A 34 29.12 6.64 1.79
CA ASN A 34 30.27 6.25 0.97
C ASN A 34 30.93 4.94 1.47
N GLN A 35 30.64 4.50 2.70
CA GLN A 35 31.14 3.25 3.26
C GLN A 35 30.20 2.06 3.03
N ALA A 36 29.02 2.26 2.44
CA ALA A 36 28.09 1.19 2.07
C ALA A 36 28.04 1.02 0.55
N ARG A 37 27.69 -0.16 0.02
CA ARG A 37 27.50 -0.42 -1.41
C ARG A 37 26.45 -1.50 -1.64
N ALA A 38 25.59 -1.31 -2.64
CA ALA A 38 24.75 -2.39 -3.14
C ALA A 38 25.64 -3.51 -3.72
N VAL A 39 25.25 -4.76 -3.51
CA VAL A 39 25.96 -5.95 -4.00
C VAL A 39 25.06 -6.79 -4.89
N ILE A 40 23.77 -6.90 -4.55
CA ILE A 40 22.78 -7.65 -5.31
C ILE A 40 21.49 -6.85 -5.33
N CYS A 41 20.85 -6.76 -6.49
CA CYS A 41 19.50 -6.22 -6.66
C CYS A 41 18.55 -7.31 -7.15
N GLY A 42 17.25 -7.15 -6.89
CA GLY A 42 16.18 -8.03 -7.38
C GLY A 42 15.88 -7.80 -8.86
N ALA A 43 14.62 -8.03 -9.27
CA ALA A 43 14.20 -7.83 -10.66
C ALA A 43 14.36 -6.37 -11.15
N ASP A 44 14.25 -5.41 -10.22
CA ASP A 44 14.53 -4.00 -10.45
C ASP A 44 15.77 -3.57 -9.63
N SER A 45 16.54 -2.69 -10.25
CA SER A 45 17.62 -1.91 -9.68
C SER A 45 17.26 -1.23 -8.34
N ASN A 46 16.02 -0.81 -8.11
CA ASN A 46 15.60 -0.19 -6.83
C ASN A 46 15.56 -1.15 -5.64
N ASN A 47 15.52 -2.46 -5.91
CA ASN A 47 15.37 -3.47 -4.89
C ASN A 47 16.73 -4.04 -4.48
N VAL A 48 17.53 -3.30 -3.72
CA VAL A 48 18.80 -3.82 -3.22
C VAL A 48 18.53 -4.89 -2.17
N ILE A 49 18.97 -6.11 -2.42
CA ILE A 49 18.75 -7.28 -1.56
C ILE A 49 19.95 -7.53 -0.64
N ALA A 50 21.15 -7.20 -1.14
CA ALA A 50 22.38 -7.34 -0.36
C ALA A 50 23.24 -6.09 -0.50
N ALA A 51 23.87 -5.68 0.60
CA ALA A 51 24.76 -4.55 0.66
C ALA A 51 26.03 -4.86 1.46
N ALA A 52 27.17 -4.36 0.99
CA ALA A 52 28.43 -4.39 1.70
C ALA A 52 28.60 -3.09 2.48
N SER A 53 29.25 -3.15 3.65
CA SER A 53 29.63 -1.95 4.39
C SER A 53 31.00 -2.06 5.05
N LEU A 54 31.68 -0.93 5.21
CA LEU A 54 32.92 -0.78 5.95
C LEU A 54 32.66 -0.06 7.27
N LEU A 55 33.14 -0.62 8.38
CA LEU A 55 33.10 0.01 9.71
C LEU A 55 34.51 0.00 10.32
N GLY A 56 35.14 1.17 10.37
CA GLY A 56 36.56 1.28 10.75
C GLY A 56 37.43 0.47 9.79
N ARG A 57 38.08 -0.59 10.29
CA ARG A 57 38.82 -1.54 9.44
C ARG A 57 38.02 -2.78 9.05
N GLY A 58 36.81 -2.97 9.57
CA GLY A 58 36.00 -4.18 9.37
C GLY A 58 35.24 -4.21 8.06
N ARG A 59 34.72 -5.39 7.71
CA ARG A 59 33.89 -5.62 6.50
C ARG A 59 32.61 -6.35 6.87
N CYS A 60 31.49 -5.80 6.42
CA CYS A 60 30.16 -6.35 6.64
C CYS A 60 29.50 -6.72 5.30
N LEU A 61 28.77 -7.82 5.27
CA LEU A 61 27.85 -8.17 4.18
C LEU A 61 26.44 -8.39 4.77
N VAL A 62 25.49 -7.58 4.34
CA VAL A 62 24.13 -7.49 4.86
C VAL A 62 23.15 -8.00 3.81
N PHE A 63 22.20 -8.83 4.22
CA PHE A 63 21.11 -9.32 3.36
C PHE A 63 19.74 -8.93 3.92
N ALA A 64 18.80 -8.64 3.03
CA ALA A 64 17.40 -8.35 3.36
C ALA A 64 16.53 -9.62 3.54
N HIS A 65 17.15 -10.78 3.82
CA HIS A 65 16.42 -11.98 4.20
C HIS A 65 17.26 -12.80 5.19
N SER A 66 16.64 -13.24 6.28
CA SER A 66 17.29 -14.01 7.36
C SER A 66 17.82 -15.38 6.91
N GLY A 67 17.32 -15.91 5.80
CA GLY A 67 17.81 -17.15 5.21
C GLY A 67 19.20 -17.07 4.55
N TYR A 68 19.64 -15.91 4.06
CA TYR A 68 20.94 -15.78 3.37
C TYR A 68 22.16 -15.98 4.27
N PRO A 69 22.22 -15.44 5.51
CA PRO A 69 23.32 -15.72 6.43
C PRO A 69 23.61 -17.22 6.63
N TYR A 70 22.58 -18.07 6.70
CA TYR A 70 22.75 -19.50 6.91
C TYR A 70 23.43 -20.23 5.74
N MET A 71 23.38 -19.68 4.52
CA MET A 71 24.12 -20.21 3.37
C MET A 71 25.62 -20.29 3.63
N PHE A 72 26.16 -19.38 4.45
CA PHE A 72 27.59 -19.34 4.78
C PHE A 72 28.01 -20.43 5.77
N ILE A 73 27.03 -21.01 6.49
CA ILE A 73 27.23 -22.15 7.40
C ILE A 73 27.01 -23.46 6.64
N ASN A 74 25.90 -23.55 5.89
CA ASN A 74 25.52 -24.72 5.10
C ASN A 74 25.62 -24.40 3.61
N VAL A 75 26.83 -24.53 3.07
CA VAL A 75 27.16 -24.11 1.70
C VAL A 75 26.75 -25.17 0.68
N ASP A 76 25.73 -24.88 -0.11
CA ASP A 76 25.33 -25.68 -1.27
C ASP A 76 26.44 -25.67 -2.35
N VAL A 77 26.48 -26.73 -3.18
CA VAL A 77 27.51 -26.88 -4.23
C VAL A 77 27.49 -25.71 -5.21
N GLU A 78 26.30 -25.21 -5.53
CA GLU A 78 26.06 -24.14 -6.51
C GLU A 78 26.55 -22.77 -6.00
N ASP A 79 26.43 -22.51 -4.69
CA ASP A 79 26.80 -21.23 -4.09
C ASP A 79 28.26 -21.19 -3.57
N ARG A 80 28.98 -22.32 -3.61
CA ARG A 80 30.33 -22.46 -3.05
C ARG A 80 31.31 -21.40 -3.55
N LYS A 81 31.23 -21.06 -4.84
CA LYS A 81 32.14 -20.07 -5.43
C LYS A 81 31.87 -18.67 -4.90
N PHE A 82 30.59 -18.29 -4.75
CA PHE A 82 30.17 -17.03 -4.18
C PHE A 82 30.62 -16.91 -2.72
N VAL A 83 30.34 -17.94 -1.90
CA VAL A 83 30.75 -17.97 -0.49
C VAL A 83 32.27 -17.86 -0.32
N GLU A 84 33.05 -18.49 -1.21
CA GLU A 84 34.51 -18.38 -1.17
C GLU A 84 35.00 -16.97 -1.54
N ASN A 85 34.41 -16.34 -2.56
CA ASN A 85 34.72 -14.96 -2.90
C ASN A 85 34.39 -14.02 -1.73
N CYS A 86 33.23 -14.21 -1.08
CA CYS A 86 32.84 -13.49 0.13
C CYS A 86 33.83 -13.70 1.27
N ARG A 87 34.28 -14.93 1.51
CA ARG A 87 35.28 -15.24 2.55
C ARG A 87 36.56 -14.46 2.31
N LEU A 88 37.09 -14.52 1.10
CA LEU A 88 38.33 -13.81 0.73
C LEU A 88 38.16 -12.30 0.86
N TRP A 89 37.02 -11.74 0.46
CA TRP A 89 36.77 -10.32 0.62
C TRP A 89 36.62 -9.95 2.11
N LEU A 90 35.72 -10.58 2.85
CA LEU A 90 35.46 -10.30 4.26
C LEU A 90 36.73 -10.42 5.12
N ALA A 91 37.49 -11.50 4.93
CA ALA A 91 38.71 -11.78 5.69
C ALA A 91 39.98 -11.14 5.08
N LYS A 92 39.87 -10.30 4.04
CA LYS A 92 41.02 -9.63 3.41
C LYS A 92 42.09 -10.60 2.88
N GLY A 93 41.64 -11.67 2.23
CA GLY A 93 42.46 -12.72 1.63
C GLY A 93 42.91 -13.81 2.61
N ARG A 94 42.57 -13.69 3.90
CA ARG A 94 42.88 -14.69 4.92
C ARG A 94 41.88 -15.84 4.88
N ASN A 95 42.34 -17.03 5.23
CA ASN A 95 41.47 -18.19 5.36
C ASN A 95 40.78 -18.17 6.73
N ALA A 96 39.59 -17.57 6.78
CA ALA A 96 38.78 -17.48 7.98
C ALA A 96 37.57 -18.44 7.93
N GLN A 97 37.11 -18.88 9.09
CA GLN A 97 35.95 -19.75 9.26
C GLN A 97 34.69 -18.93 9.57
N PHE A 98 33.60 -19.22 8.89
CA PHE A 98 32.28 -18.69 9.24
C PHE A 98 31.77 -19.32 10.55
N VAL A 99 31.30 -18.49 11.48
CA VAL A 99 30.79 -18.93 12.79
C VAL A 99 29.45 -18.27 13.07
N LEU A 100 28.42 -19.08 13.28
CA LEU A 100 27.10 -18.60 13.69
C LEU A 100 27.14 -18.08 15.12
N ILE A 101 26.69 -16.85 15.32
CA ILE A 101 26.71 -16.19 16.64
C ILE A 101 25.35 -16.03 17.27
N ASP A 102 24.27 -16.60 16.73
CA ASP A 102 22.89 -16.40 17.22
C ASP A 102 22.72 -16.75 18.70
N ASP A 103 23.32 -17.84 19.18
CA ASP A 103 23.30 -18.25 20.60
C ASP A 103 24.49 -17.72 21.42
N THR A 104 25.41 -16.99 20.78
CA THR A 104 26.62 -16.47 21.44
C THR A 104 26.29 -15.27 22.32
N ARG A 105 26.77 -15.31 23.58
CA ARG A 105 26.53 -14.26 24.60
C ARG A 105 27.69 -13.26 24.77
N SER A 106 28.89 -13.58 24.29
CA SER A 106 30.07 -12.71 24.38
C SER A 106 31.01 -12.93 23.18
N LEU A 107 31.72 -11.87 22.79
CA LEU A 107 32.72 -11.88 21.71
C LEU A 107 34.16 -11.74 22.22
N SER A 108 34.38 -11.76 23.54
CA SER A 108 35.69 -11.45 24.16
C SER A 108 36.85 -12.30 23.65
N ASP A 109 36.59 -13.56 23.28
CA ASP A 109 37.61 -14.53 22.87
C ASP A 109 37.60 -14.81 21.35
N VAL A 110 36.88 -14.01 20.55
CA VAL A 110 36.81 -14.21 19.10
C VAL A 110 38.02 -13.58 18.42
N PRO A 111 38.91 -14.36 17.78
CA PRO A 111 40.04 -13.81 17.06
C PRO A 111 39.58 -13.05 15.81
N LEU A 112 40.09 -11.83 15.65
CA LEU A 112 39.79 -10.91 14.53
C LEU A 112 40.11 -11.49 13.14
N ASP A 113 41.10 -12.38 13.08
CA ASP A 113 41.75 -12.76 11.83
C ASP A 113 41.39 -14.17 11.35
N GLU A 114 40.78 -14.97 12.22
CA GLU A 114 40.47 -16.39 11.93
C GLU A 114 38.98 -16.64 11.72
N LYS A 115 38.10 -15.75 12.19
CA LYS A 115 36.65 -15.94 12.16
C LYS A 115 35.95 -14.86 11.35
N ILE A 116 34.91 -15.26 10.65
CA ILE A 116 33.89 -14.37 10.09
C ILE A 116 32.60 -14.67 10.85
N LEU A 117 32.05 -13.66 11.51
CA LEU A 117 30.82 -13.83 12.28
C LEU A 117 29.62 -13.94 11.32
N VAL A 118 28.66 -14.80 11.64
CA VAL A 118 27.39 -14.95 10.91
C VAL A 118 26.26 -14.73 11.90
N TRP A 119 25.38 -13.76 11.62
CA TRP A 119 24.30 -13.38 12.52
C TRP A 119 22.96 -13.32 11.79
N ASN A 120 21.98 -14.08 12.28
CA ASN A 120 20.59 -13.84 11.95
C ASN A 120 20.10 -12.60 12.72
N GLY A 121 19.86 -11.51 11.98
CA GLY A 121 19.49 -10.20 12.53
C GLY A 121 18.16 -10.18 13.28
N GLU A 122 17.34 -11.22 13.15
CA GLU A 122 16.11 -11.40 13.93
C GLU A 122 16.39 -11.87 15.37
N CYS A 123 17.59 -12.38 15.67
CA CYS A 123 17.98 -12.81 17.00
C CYS A 123 18.47 -11.63 17.87
N ILE A 124 17.79 -11.42 19.01
CA ILE A 124 18.08 -10.32 19.95
C ILE A 124 19.46 -10.49 20.60
N LYS A 125 20.20 -9.39 20.71
CA LYS A 125 21.49 -9.27 21.42
C LYS A 125 21.41 -8.19 22.50
N SER A 126 22.19 -8.34 23.56
CA SER A 126 22.30 -7.31 24.60
C SER A 126 23.11 -6.11 24.09
N ASP A 127 22.88 -4.93 24.68
CA ASP A 127 23.62 -3.72 24.33
C ASP A 127 25.14 -3.87 24.47
N ILE A 128 25.58 -4.59 25.52
CA ILE A 128 26.99 -4.91 25.74
C ILE A 128 27.54 -5.77 24.61
N PHE A 129 26.77 -6.75 24.13
CA PHE A 129 27.17 -7.57 23.00
C PHE A 129 27.29 -6.74 21.72
N MET A 130 26.31 -5.87 21.47
CA MET A 130 26.32 -4.97 20.30
C MET A 130 27.52 -4.03 20.34
N GLN A 131 27.86 -3.47 21.50
CA GLN A 131 29.05 -2.66 21.67
C GLN A 131 30.33 -3.43 21.35
N ASN A 132 30.47 -4.65 21.86
CA ASN A 132 31.61 -5.52 21.55
C ASN A 132 31.69 -5.86 20.06
N LEU A 133 30.53 -6.06 19.40
CA LEU A 133 30.47 -6.30 17.97
C LEU A 133 30.93 -5.07 17.17
N TYR A 134 30.51 -3.86 17.56
CA TYR A 134 30.99 -2.62 16.95
C TYR A 134 32.50 -2.47 17.08
N ASP A 135 33.06 -2.78 18.26
CA ASP A 135 34.49 -2.68 18.51
C ASP A 135 35.29 -3.75 17.77
N TYR A 136 34.76 -4.98 17.67
CA TYR A 136 35.30 -6.06 16.85
C TYR A 136 35.40 -5.64 15.37
N LEU A 137 34.32 -5.07 14.82
CA LEU A 137 34.30 -4.57 13.45
C LEU A 137 35.28 -3.41 13.26
N ARG A 138 35.25 -2.38 14.12
CA ARG A 138 36.18 -1.24 14.05
C ARG A 138 37.65 -1.69 14.01
N GLN A 139 38.00 -2.73 14.76
CA GLN A 139 39.35 -3.27 14.85
C GLN A 139 39.79 -4.05 13.60
N GLY A 140 38.85 -4.53 12.78
CA GLY A 140 39.16 -5.22 11.52
C GLY A 140 38.46 -6.55 11.30
N GLY A 141 37.54 -6.92 12.19
CA GLY A 141 36.75 -8.13 12.09
C GLY A 141 35.75 -8.13 10.93
N ALA A 142 35.12 -9.27 10.70
CA ALA A 142 34.20 -9.48 9.59
C ALA A 142 32.86 -10.06 10.03
N LEU A 143 31.78 -9.62 9.37
CA LEU A 143 30.42 -10.04 9.65
C LEU A 143 29.61 -10.30 8.38
N VAL A 144 28.84 -11.38 8.37
CA VAL A 144 27.70 -11.60 7.47
C VAL A 144 26.43 -11.58 8.32
N CYS A 145 25.42 -10.83 7.91
CA CYS A 145 24.17 -10.77 8.65
C CYS A 145 22.97 -10.49 7.74
N GLY A 146 21.77 -10.73 8.27
CA GLY A 146 20.53 -10.45 7.54
C GLY A 146 19.28 -10.74 8.35
N ALA A 147 18.20 -10.06 8.01
CA ALA A 147 16.86 -10.24 8.57
C ALA A 147 15.84 -10.09 7.44
N THR A 148 14.60 -10.52 7.63
CA THR A 148 13.51 -10.33 6.66
C THR A 148 12.53 -9.26 7.18
N PRO A 149 12.70 -7.96 6.85
CA PRO A 149 11.96 -6.87 7.49
C PRO A 149 10.44 -6.97 7.36
N TRP A 150 9.95 -7.11 6.12
CA TRP A 150 8.52 -7.19 5.83
C TRP A 150 7.87 -8.41 6.51
N GLY A 151 8.54 -9.56 6.48
CA GLY A 151 8.06 -10.79 7.13
C GLY A 151 8.06 -10.67 8.65
N TRP A 152 9.06 -10.00 9.23
CA TRP A 152 9.11 -9.72 10.66
C TRP A 152 7.96 -8.79 11.08
N LEU A 153 7.69 -7.73 10.33
CA LEU A 153 6.56 -6.83 10.59
C LEU A 153 5.23 -7.56 10.50
N GLN A 154 5.07 -8.44 9.50
CA GLN A 154 3.88 -9.28 9.36
C GLN A 154 3.65 -10.18 10.59
N LEU A 155 4.72 -10.73 11.16
CA LEU A 155 4.65 -11.61 12.33
C LEU A 155 4.57 -10.86 13.67
N ASN A 156 4.87 -9.57 13.69
CA ASN A 156 4.95 -8.75 14.90
C ASN A 156 4.00 -7.54 14.81
N SER A 157 2.70 -7.81 14.80
CA SER A 157 1.65 -6.78 14.75
C SER A 157 1.84 -5.71 15.84
N GLY A 158 1.71 -4.44 15.48
CA GLY A 158 1.90 -3.29 16.38
C GLY A 158 3.36 -2.89 16.62
N LYS A 159 4.33 -3.59 16.01
CA LYS A 159 5.73 -3.18 15.96
C LYS A 159 6.01 -2.33 14.73
N ILE A 160 6.98 -1.44 14.86
CA ILE A 160 7.51 -0.66 13.74
C ILE A 160 8.88 -1.19 13.33
N LEU A 161 9.37 -0.82 12.15
CA LEU A 161 10.63 -1.35 11.62
C LEU A 161 11.83 -1.11 12.56
N SER A 162 11.83 -0.01 13.33
CA SER A 162 12.89 0.26 14.32
C SER A 162 12.89 -0.67 15.54
N ASP A 163 11.79 -1.38 15.80
CA ASP A 163 11.72 -2.40 16.85
C ASP A 163 12.44 -3.70 16.45
N LEU A 164 12.73 -3.90 15.15
CA LEU A 164 13.54 -5.01 14.69
C LEU A 164 14.97 -4.85 15.23
N PRO A 165 15.52 -5.81 15.99
CA PRO A 165 16.86 -5.69 16.60
C PRO A 165 17.97 -5.36 15.58
N PHE A 166 17.78 -5.82 14.34
CA PHE A 166 18.67 -5.57 13.22
C PHE A 166 18.74 -4.09 12.78
N PHE A 167 17.67 -3.33 13.01
CA PHE A 167 17.49 -1.99 12.45
C PHE A 167 18.60 -1.02 12.85
N HIS A 168 18.86 -0.89 14.16
CA HIS A 168 19.86 0.04 14.67
C HIS A 168 21.28 -0.34 14.24
N PHE A 169 21.57 -1.63 14.09
CA PHE A 169 22.85 -2.09 13.57
C PHE A 169 23.05 -1.66 12.12
N CYS A 170 22.07 -1.93 11.25
CA CYS A 170 22.10 -1.52 9.86
C CYS A 170 22.31 -0.01 9.73
N ASP A 171 21.54 0.77 10.49
CA ASP A 171 21.65 2.22 10.50
C ASP A 171 23.07 2.68 10.87
N PHE A 172 23.63 2.08 11.92
CA PHE A 172 24.97 2.38 12.40
C PHE A 172 26.07 2.12 11.35
N ILE A 173 25.89 1.13 10.46
CA ILE A 173 26.83 0.81 9.37
C ILE A 173 26.46 1.49 8.05
N GLY A 174 25.52 2.45 8.06
CA GLY A 174 25.16 3.25 6.90
C GLY A 174 24.29 2.53 5.87
N ILE A 175 23.49 1.56 6.30
CA ILE A 175 22.50 0.84 5.49
C ILE A 175 21.13 1.00 6.16
N LYS A 176 20.12 1.51 5.47
CA LYS A 176 18.75 1.55 6.01
C LYS A 176 17.96 0.33 5.52
N LEU A 177 17.10 -0.21 6.39
CA LEU A 177 16.12 -1.23 6.02
C LEU A 177 14.85 -0.52 5.53
N THR A 178 14.10 -1.18 4.65
CA THR A 178 12.76 -0.73 4.23
C THR A 178 11.69 -1.74 4.68
N GLU A 179 10.44 -1.34 4.57
CA GLU A 179 9.27 -2.23 4.75
C GLU A 179 8.91 -2.98 3.45
N ASN A 180 9.59 -2.67 2.34
CA ASN A 180 9.31 -3.22 1.03
C ASN A 180 9.93 -4.62 0.86
N TYR A 181 9.35 -5.42 -0.05
CA TYR A 181 9.89 -6.70 -0.49
C TYR A 181 10.21 -6.69 -1.99
N SER A 182 11.02 -7.66 -2.43
CA SER A 182 11.45 -7.79 -3.81
C SER A 182 11.11 -9.14 -4.39
N ASN A 183 10.36 -9.12 -5.49
CA ASN A 183 10.19 -10.29 -6.34
C ASN A 183 11.49 -10.61 -7.07
N CYS A 184 11.95 -11.86 -6.91
CA CYS A 184 13.19 -12.35 -7.49
C CYS A 184 12.92 -13.56 -8.38
N SER A 185 13.59 -13.61 -9.53
CA SER A 185 13.70 -14.85 -10.29
C SER A 185 14.49 -15.88 -9.49
N ASN A 186 14.26 -17.17 -9.74
CA ASN A 186 15.03 -18.26 -9.13
C ASN A 186 15.67 -19.12 -10.23
N PRO A 187 17.02 -19.10 -10.37
CA PRO A 187 17.99 -18.37 -9.56
C PRO A 187 18.03 -16.87 -9.88
N MET A 188 18.52 -16.07 -8.93
CA MET A 188 18.65 -14.62 -9.07
C MET A 188 19.90 -14.27 -9.89
N PRO A 189 19.77 -13.66 -11.08
CA PRO A 189 20.91 -13.34 -11.93
C PRO A 189 21.75 -12.20 -11.35
N PHE A 190 23.06 -12.30 -11.46
CA PHE A 190 23.96 -11.19 -11.19
C PHE A 190 23.92 -10.18 -12.34
N ARG A 191 23.54 -8.94 -12.03
CA ARG A 191 23.38 -7.86 -13.01
C ARG A 191 24.16 -6.63 -12.54
N LEU A 192 25.40 -6.53 -13.00
CA LEU A 192 26.32 -5.47 -12.58
C LEU A 192 25.77 -4.07 -12.94
N GLU A 193 25.10 -3.97 -14.08
CA GLU A 193 24.44 -2.76 -14.56
C GLU A 193 23.39 -2.21 -13.58
N LEU A 194 22.73 -3.07 -12.80
CA LEU A 194 21.74 -2.65 -11.80
C LEU A 194 22.39 -2.15 -10.51
N ILE A 195 23.65 -2.51 -10.26
CA ILE A 195 24.34 -2.27 -8.99
C ILE A 195 25.16 -0.96 -9.03
N GLN A 196 25.72 -0.60 -10.19
CA GLN A 196 26.64 0.53 -10.34
C GLN A 196 26.06 1.89 -9.94
N PHE A 197 24.74 2.01 -9.84
CA PHE A 197 24.07 3.29 -9.62
C PHE A 197 23.37 3.39 -8.25
N LYS A 198 23.29 2.33 -7.45
CA LYS A 198 22.38 2.26 -6.29
C LYS A 198 22.98 2.64 -4.94
N ASN A 199 24.04 3.42 -4.97
CA ASN A 199 24.49 4.11 -3.77
C ASN A 199 23.94 5.55 -3.79
N ILE A 200 23.10 5.89 -2.81
CA ILE A 200 22.54 7.23 -2.66
C ILE A 200 23.65 8.28 -2.62
N HIS A 201 24.75 8.02 -1.94
CA HIS A 201 25.91 8.92 -1.89
C HIS A 201 26.45 9.22 -3.29
N HIS A 202 26.63 8.20 -4.14
CA HIS A 202 27.12 8.39 -5.51
C HIS A 202 26.10 9.05 -6.42
N ALA A 203 24.85 8.61 -6.38
CA ALA A 203 23.75 9.24 -7.12
C ALA A 203 23.65 10.72 -6.76
N THR A 204 23.73 11.02 -5.47
CA THR A 204 23.79 12.38 -4.96
C THR A 204 24.99 13.15 -5.50
N GLN A 205 26.21 12.59 -5.45
CA GLN A 205 27.41 13.23 -6.01
C GLN A 205 27.28 13.52 -7.51
N LYS A 206 26.71 12.59 -8.27
CA LYS A 206 26.40 12.79 -9.69
C LYS A 206 25.40 13.91 -9.90
N LEU A 207 24.35 14.00 -9.08
CA LEU A 207 23.40 15.10 -9.13
C LEU A 207 24.02 16.46 -8.81
N VAL A 208 25.12 16.51 -8.04
CA VAL A 208 25.87 17.76 -7.85
C VAL A 208 26.50 18.21 -9.16
N ALA A 209 27.10 17.28 -9.90
CA ALA A 209 27.76 17.56 -11.16
C ALA A 209 26.77 17.82 -12.31
N ASP A 210 25.70 17.03 -12.36
CA ASP A 210 24.63 17.11 -13.33
C ASP A 210 23.25 16.90 -12.65
N PRO A 211 22.56 17.99 -12.28
CA PRO A 211 21.23 17.93 -11.69
C PRO A 211 20.14 17.37 -12.61
N THR A 212 20.44 17.11 -13.89
CA THR A 212 19.51 16.56 -14.87
C THR A 212 19.66 15.05 -15.06
N ASP A 213 20.60 14.41 -14.36
CA ASP A 213 20.81 12.96 -14.41
C ASP A 213 19.60 12.18 -13.86
N ILE A 214 18.78 11.67 -14.78
CA ILE A 214 17.49 11.05 -14.47
C ILE A 214 17.65 9.81 -13.62
N GLU A 215 18.68 9.02 -13.87
CA GLU A 215 18.97 7.81 -13.12
C GLU A 215 19.24 8.13 -11.65
N SER A 216 20.14 9.10 -11.37
CA SER A 216 20.42 9.52 -10.01
C SER A 216 19.22 10.19 -9.33
N LEU A 217 18.40 10.95 -10.09
CA LEU A 217 17.14 11.51 -9.57
C LEU A 217 16.17 10.41 -9.12
N CYS A 218 16.04 9.33 -9.89
CA CYS A 218 15.19 8.21 -9.53
C CYS A 218 15.69 7.50 -8.27
N ILE A 219 17.01 7.34 -8.14
CA ILE A 219 17.61 6.65 -6.99
C ILE A 219 17.43 7.45 -5.71
N VAL A 220 17.79 8.73 -5.75
CA VAL A 220 17.67 9.61 -4.59
C VAL A 220 16.19 9.86 -4.27
N GLY A 221 15.35 10.07 -5.29
CA GLY A 221 13.91 10.26 -5.13
C GLY A 221 13.20 9.03 -4.59
N GLY A 222 13.48 7.85 -5.12
CA GLY A 222 12.94 6.58 -4.62
C GLY A 222 13.31 6.36 -3.17
N ALA A 223 14.59 6.55 -2.83
CA ALA A 223 15.03 6.49 -1.45
C ALA A 223 14.32 7.51 -0.55
N CYS A 224 14.14 8.75 -1.00
CA CYS A 224 13.41 9.77 -0.26
C CYS A 224 11.94 9.40 0.00
N LYS A 225 11.29 8.62 -0.87
CA LYS A 225 9.94 8.09 -0.64
C LYS A 225 9.92 6.99 0.40
N ASP A 226 10.92 6.10 0.35
CA ASP A 226 11.04 4.96 1.26
C ASP A 226 11.58 5.36 2.65
N LEU A 227 12.27 6.50 2.75
CA LEU A 227 12.90 6.99 3.98
C LEU A 227 11.94 7.85 4.79
N ASN A 228 11.28 7.20 5.74
CA ASN A 228 10.46 7.87 6.72
C ASN A 228 11.32 8.46 7.86
N VAL A 229 11.93 9.64 7.68
CA VAL A 229 12.40 10.54 8.78
C VAL A 229 13.92 10.66 9.04
N ASP A 230 14.84 10.18 8.19
CA ASP A 230 16.26 10.58 8.35
C ASP A 230 16.99 10.91 7.05
N VAL A 231 17.24 12.21 6.88
CA VAL A 231 17.93 12.82 5.74
C VAL A 231 19.33 13.25 6.11
N SER A 232 19.77 12.97 7.35
CA SER A 232 21.11 13.31 7.82
C SER A 232 22.14 12.47 7.04
N GLY A 233 22.69 13.07 5.99
CA GLY A 233 23.53 12.39 5.01
C GLY A 233 23.19 12.73 3.56
N LEU A 234 21.97 13.21 3.30
CA LEU A 234 21.62 13.84 2.03
C LEU A 234 22.11 15.31 2.04
N PRO A 235 22.78 15.78 1.00
CA PRO A 235 23.16 17.18 0.86
C PRO A 235 21.94 17.97 0.44
N ILE A 236 21.20 18.43 1.45
CA ILE A 236 19.98 19.19 1.33
C ILE A 236 20.10 20.36 0.32
N GLU A 237 21.24 21.05 0.25
CA GLU A 237 21.47 22.13 -0.72
C GLU A 237 21.40 21.67 -2.18
N ILE A 238 21.91 20.48 -2.48
CA ILE A 238 21.84 19.90 -3.83
C ILE A 238 20.41 19.51 -4.16
N LEU A 239 19.70 18.89 -3.22
CA LEU A 239 18.28 18.58 -3.38
C LEU A 239 17.44 19.85 -3.62
N LYS A 240 17.75 20.95 -2.92
CA LYS A 240 17.10 22.26 -3.13
C LYS A 240 17.34 22.79 -4.54
N ASN A 241 18.59 22.75 -5.01
CA ASN A 241 18.93 23.18 -6.37
C ASN A 241 18.21 22.34 -7.44
N ILE A 242 18.06 21.04 -7.22
CA ILE A 242 17.29 20.15 -8.10
C ILE A 242 15.82 20.55 -8.10
N ALA A 243 15.22 20.73 -6.92
CA ALA A 243 13.83 21.14 -6.79
C ALA A 243 13.55 22.51 -7.43
N MET A 244 14.47 23.48 -7.32
CA MET A 244 14.36 24.77 -7.99
C MET A 244 14.43 24.64 -9.52
N LYS A 245 15.28 23.74 -10.05
CA LYS A 245 15.33 23.48 -11.49
C LYS A 245 14.06 22.80 -12.02
N ALA A 246 13.34 22.08 -11.16
CA ALA A 246 12.08 21.43 -11.52
C ALA A 246 10.97 22.42 -11.91
N GLU A 247 11.11 23.71 -11.62
CA GLU A 247 10.14 24.76 -12.04
C GLU A 247 9.96 24.85 -13.56
N ASN A 248 10.96 24.40 -14.32
CA ASN A 248 10.93 24.38 -15.78
C ASN A 248 10.52 23.02 -16.37
N GLU A 249 10.18 22.03 -15.54
CA GLU A 249 9.79 20.69 -15.98
C GLU A 249 8.29 20.62 -16.28
N VAL A 250 7.89 19.61 -17.07
CA VAL A 250 6.48 19.31 -17.31
C VAL A 250 5.87 18.79 -16.01
N ILE A 251 4.87 19.49 -15.51
CA ILE A 251 4.08 19.09 -14.35
C ILE A 251 2.97 18.15 -14.84
N PRO A 252 2.85 16.94 -14.27
CA PRO A 252 1.78 16.03 -14.65
C PRO A 252 0.41 16.62 -14.29
N SER A 253 -0.50 16.61 -15.26
CA SER A 253 -1.90 17.05 -15.10
C SER A 253 -2.80 16.28 -16.07
N ASN A 254 -4.11 16.25 -15.84
CA ASN A 254 -5.06 15.67 -16.81
C ASN A 254 -4.97 16.31 -18.21
N ASN A 255 -4.69 17.61 -18.29
CA ASN A 255 -4.56 18.32 -19.57
C ASN A 255 -3.18 18.12 -20.23
N CYS A 256 -2.18 17.67 -19.48
CA CYS A 256 -0.82 17.43 -19.95
C CYS A 256 -0.25 16.18 -19.27
N PRO A 257 -0.72 14.97 -19.66
CA PRO A 257 -0.21 13.73 -19.11
C PRO A 257 1.24 13.48 -19.58
N ILE A 258 2.08 13.00 -18.66
CA ILE A 258 3.45 12.60 -18.98
C ILE A 258 3.45 11.13 -19.42
N GLN A 259 3.59 10.90 -20.73
CA GLN A 259 3.60 9.57 -21.34
C GLN A 259 4.99 9.06 -21.71
N ASP A 260 6.00 9.93 -21.75
CA ASP A 260 7.37 9.49 -21.97
C ASP A 260 7.93 8.82 -20.71
N LYS A 261 8.50 7.61 -20.86
CA LYS A 261 8.99 6.81 -19.72
C LYS A 261 10.09 7.53 -18.95
N CYS A 262 10.99 8.22 -19.66
CA CYS A 262 12.11 8.92 -19.06
C CYS A 262 11.63 10.13 -18.26
N CYS A 263 10.68 10.89 -18.83
CA CYS A 263 10.01 11.99 -18.13
C CYS A 263 9.21 11.52 -16.91
N ARG A 264 8.52 10.36 -17.00
CA ARG A 264 7.82 9.78 -15.84
C ARG A 264 8.79 9.44 -14.71
N GLN A 265 9.87 8.71 -15.03
CA GLN A 265 10.91 8.36 -14.07
C GLN A 265 11.50 9.60 -13.39
N LYS A 266 11.80 10.64 -14.18
CA LYS A 266 12.27 11.93 -13.68
C LYS A 266 11.24 12.60 -12.75
N SER A 267 9.97 12.66 -13.15
CA SER A 267 8.88 13.24 -12.35
C SER A 267 8.69 12.49 -11.03
N SER A 268 8.73 11.16 -11.05
CA SER A 268 8.67 10.31 -9.87
C SER A 268 9.87 10.52 -8.94
N GLY A 269 11.09 10.65 -9.47
CA GLY A 269 12.27 10.96 -8.69
C GLY A 269 12.17 12.34 -8.01
N LEU A 270 11.76 13.36 -8.76
CA LEU A 270 11.54 14.71 -8.24
C LEU A 270 10.46 14.74 -7.14
N CYS A 271 9.35 14.03 -7.34
CA CYS A 271 8.29 13.88 -6.34
C CYS A 271 8.83 13.39 -5.00
N GLY A 272 9.69 12.36 -5.01
CA GLY A 272 10.31 11.85 -3.78
C GLY A 272 11.23 12.85 -3.09
N ILE A 273 12.06 13.56 -3.86
CA ILE A 273 12.92 14.63 -3.33
C ILE A 273 12.08 15.74 -2.67
N LEU A 274 10.97 16.13 -3.30
CA LEU A 274 10.07 17.16 -2.78
C LEU A 274 9.43 16.76 -1.44
N CYS A 275 9.03 15.49 -1.27
CA CYS A 275 8.46 14.98 -0.01
C CYS A 275 9.41 15.14 1.19
N VAL A 276 10.72 15.21 0.93
CA VAL A 276 11.76 15.25 1.97
C VAL A 276 12.23 16.68 2.28
N LEU A 277 12.34 17.54 1.26
CA LEU A 277 12.85 18.91 1.39
C LEU A 277 12.02 19.80 2.32
N THR A 278 10.76 19.45 2.55
CA THR A 278 9.83 20.16 3.42
C THR A 278 10.26 20.13 4.89
N SER A 279 11.12 19.18 5.29
CA SER A 279 11.55 18.97 6.68
C SER A 279 12.72 19.87 7.12
N THR A 280 13.30 20.68 6.23
CA THR A 280 14.47 21.53 6.56
C THR A 280 14.34 22.95 6.02
N LYS A 281 14.60 23.96 6.87
CA LYS A 281 14.67 25.38 6.47
C LYS A 281 15.56 25.53 5.21
N ALA A 282 15.09 26.21 4.18
CA ALA A 282 15.88 26.59 3.01
C ALA A 282 16.96 27.63 3.42
N PRO A 283 18.28 27.35 3.28
CA PRO A 283 19.32 28.33 3.53
C PRO A 283 19.38 29.35 2.38
N GLY A 284 19.40 30.63 2.75
CA GLY A 284 19.18 31.78 1.86
C GLY A 284 18.12 32.75 2.40
N ILE A 285 17.27 32.27 3.30
CA ILE A 285 16.43 33.11 4.19
C ILE A 285 17.27 33.43 5.43
N ALA A 286 18.07 34.49 5.36
CA ALA A 286 18.93 34.93 6.45
C ALA A 286 18.17 35.51 7.67
N ASN A 287 16.84 35.65 7.59
CA ASN A 287 16.01 36.17 8.68
C ASN A 287 14.62 35.52 8.66
N PHE A 288 14.36 34.56 9.55
CA PHE A 288 13.01 34.38 10.12
C PHE A 288 13.12 34.03 11.62
N PRO A 289 12.23 34.57 12.46
CA PRO A 289 12.41 34.84 13.88
C PRO A 289 12.09 33.61 14.74
N GLY A 290 12.97 33.33 15.69
CA GLY A 290 12.81 32.23 16.65
C GLY A 290 13.65 32.39 17.91
N ASP A 291 14.10 33.62 18.21
CA ASP A 291 14.58 34.01 19.54
C ASP A 291 13.91 35.34 19.95
N PHE A 292 12.60 35.43 19.73
CA PHE A 292 11.81 36.59 20.14
C PHE A 292 10.78 36.16 21.16
N SER A 293 10.78 36.86 22.29
CA SER A 293 9.79 36.77 23.37
C SER A 293 8.36 37.13 22.94
N HIS A 294 8.14 37.50 21.67
CA HIS A 294 6.83 37.75 21.07
C HIS A 294 6.82 37.27 19.60
N SER A 295 5.77 36.53 19.21
CA SER A 295 5.54 36.04 17.84
C SER A 295 5.31 37.21 16.87
N PRO A 296 6.02 37.29 15.73
CA PRO A 296 5.72 38.31 14.74
C PRO A 296 4.59 37.87 13.81
N VAL A 297 3.81 38.87 13.42
CA VAL A 297 2.78 38.80 12.38
C VAL A 297 3.46 38.52 11.04
N ILE A 298 3.06 37.44 10.37
CA ILE A 298 3.54 37.11 9.02
C ILE A 298 2.79 37.98 8.01
N GLU A 299 3.37 39.13 7.66
CA GLU A 299 2.98 39.94 6.50
C GLU A 299 4.03 39.79 5.39
N THR A 300 4.04 38.68 4.65
CA THR A 300 4.56 38.64 3.27
C THR A 300 3.80 37.59 2.45
N ASN A 301 3.38 38.01 1.25
CA ASN A 301 2.51 37.30 0.33
C ASN A 301 3.12 35.98 -0.19
N ARG A 302 2.31 34.91 -0.11
CA ARG A 302 2.51 33.53 -0.61
C ARG A 302 3.65 32.73 0.04
N ALA A 303 3.29 31.87 0.99
CA ALA A 303 3.90 30.55 1.04
C ALA A 303 3.61 29.90 -0.33
N VAL A 304 4.63 29.79 -1.19
CA VAL A 304 4.47 29.29 -2.55
C VAL A 304 4.04 27.84 -2.47
N GLY A 305 2.80 27.55 -2.85
CA GLY A 305 2.37 26.19 -3.14
C GLY A 305 3.36 25.52 -4.10
N TYR A 306 3.72 24.27 -3.84
CA TYR A 306 4.69 23.55 -4.68
C TYR A 306 4.19 23.40 -6.13
N LEU A 307 5.10 23.17 -7.08
CA LEU A 307 4.79 23.06 -8.50
C LEU A 307 3.64 22.07 -8.75
N GLY A 308 2.59 22.53 -9.42
CA GLY A 308 1.48 21.68 -9.84
C GLY A 308 0.43 21.38 -8.79
N ILE A 309 0.58 21.83 -7.53
CA ILE A 309 -0.47 21.57 -6.52
C ILE A 309 -1.79 22.25 -6.91
N ALA A 310 -1.75 23.36 -7.65
CA ALA A 310 -2.95 24.01 -8.19
C ALA A 310 -3.75 23.10 -9.14
N ASN A 311 -3.12 22.12 -9.79
CA ASN A 311 -3.80 21.11 -10.59
C ASN A 311 -4.41 20.04 -9.68
N PHE A 312 -3.57 19.44 -8.82
CA PHE A 312 -3.99 18.43 -7.86
C PHE A 312 -2.95 18.32 -6.71
N PRO A 313 -3.37 18.22 -5.44
CA PRO A 313 -4.75 18.10 -4.93
C PRO A 313 -5.52 19.44 -4.83
N GLY A 314 -4.92 20.55 -5.23
CA GLY A 314 -5.49 21.90 -5.17
C GLY A 314 -4.57 22.88 -4.43
N ASP A 315 -4.76 24.18 -4.68
CA ASP A 315 -4.11 25.26 -3.95
C ASP A 315 -5.12 26.29 -3.44
N PHE A 316 -4.76 27.00 -2.38
CA PHE A 316 -5.56 28.10 -1.86
C PHE A 316 -5.41 29.35 -2.73
N SER A 317 -6.51 29.97 -3.14
CA SER A 317 -6.48 31.22 -3.91
C SER A 317 -5.93 32.41 -3.11
N HIS A 318 -6.05 32.35 -1.78
CA HIS A 318 -5.58 33.35 -0.81
C HIS A 318 -5.03 32.65 0.43
N SER A 319 -4.21 33.34 1.23
CA SER A 319 -3.70 32.77 2.49
C SER A 319 -4.87 32.33 3.40
N PRO A 320 -4.95 31.05 3.78
CA PRO A 320 -6.00 30.58 4.69
C PRO A 320 -5.75 31.06 6.12
N VAL A 321 -6.80 31.01 6.93
CA VAL A 321 -6.74 31.24 8.38
C VAL A 321 -6.04 30.05 9.02
N ILE A 322 -4.92 30.33 9.66
CA ILE A 322 -4.09 29.32 10.32
C ILE A 322 -4.46 29.26 11.80
N GLU A 323 -4.94 28.10 12.22
CA GLU A 323 -5.17 27.75 13.61
C GLU A 323 -3.86 27.30 14.25
N THR A 324 -3.57 27.84 15.44
CA THR A 324 -2.29 27.63 16.13
C THR A 324 -2.42 26.90 17.45
N ASN A 325 -3.64 26.53 17.87
CA ASN A 325 -3.84 25.76 19.09
C ASN A 325 -5.18 25.03 19.06
N VAL A 326 -5.18 23.84 18.47
CA VAL A 326 -6.36 22.98 18.40
C VAL A 326 -6.07 21.72 19.16
N ILE A 327 -6.96 21.34 20.07
CA ILE A 327 -6.89 20.04 20.75
C ILE A 327 -7.89 19.10 20.10
N PHE A 328 -7.44 17.89 19.79
CA PHE A 328 -8.25 16.85 19.20
C PHE A 328 -8.05 15.55 19.96
N HIS A 329 -9.15 14.87 20.26
CA HIS A 329 -9.17 13.60 20.97
C HIS A 329 -9.81 12.53 20.09
N ILE A 330 -9.22 11.35 20.06
CA ILE A 330 -9.73 10.18 19.34
C ILE A 330 -9.79 9.01 20.32
N GLU A 331 -10.93 8.33 20.27
CA GLU A 331 -11.07 6.94 20.72
C GLU A 331 -11.09 6.05 19.49
N SER A 332 -10.32 4.98 19.52
CA SER A 332 -10.19 4.02 18.42
C SER A 332 -10.42 2.61 18.94
N ASN A 333 -11.13 1.80 18.15
CA ASN A 333 -11.30 0.36 18.39
C ASN A 333 -11.01 -0.46 17.12
N ALA A 334 -10.31 0.14 16.16
CA ALA A 334 -10.06 -0.40 14.84
C ALA A 334 -8.79 0.25 14.25
N ASN A 335 -8.02 -0.51 13.48
CA ASN A 335 -6.91 0.04 12.70
C ASN A 335 -7.46 0.81 11.51
N GLU A 336 -7.75 2.09 11.71
CA GLU A 336 -8.31 2.98 10.68
C GLU A 336 -7.71 4.39 10.75
N TRP A 337 -8.04 5.21 9.75
CA TRP A 337 -7.65 6.62 9.71
C TRP A 337 -8.73 7.49 10.33
N TYR A 338 -8.37 8.30 11.33
CA TYR A 338 -9.25 9.25 11.99
C TYR A 338 -8.93 10.67 11.54
N CYS A 339 -9.86 11.31 10.82
CA CYS A 339 -9.66 12.68 10.38
C CYS A 339 -9.72 13.65 11.56
N THR A 340 -8.71 14.50 11.68
CA THR A 340 -8.67 15.57 12.70
C THR A 340 -9.68 16.68 12.41
N GLY A 341 -10.12 16.77 11.16
CA GLY A 341 -10.90 17.88 10.60
C GLY A 341 -10.14 19.17 10.44
N TYR A 342 -8.84 19.01 10.23
CA TYR A 342 -7.92 20.05 9.84
C TYR A 342 -7.09 19.62 8.63
N TYR A 343 -6.54 20.62 7.96
CA TYR A 343 -5.81 20.50 6.71
C TYR A 343 -4.42 21.13 6.88
N ALA A 344 -3.39 20.44 6.41
CA ALA A 344 -2.03 20.95 6.35
C ALA A 344 -1.85 21.73 5.05
N VAL A 345 -1.42 22.99 5.14
CA VAL A 345 -1.08 23.78 3.95
C VAL A 345 0.22 23.26 3.35
N ALA A 346 0.27 23.12 2.04
CA ALA A 346 1.47 22.68 1.32
C ALA A 346 2.69 23.52 1.75
N GLY A 347 3.77 22.84 2.15
CA GLY A 347 5.04 23.44 2.55
C GLY A 347 5.08 24.16 3.89
N ILE A 348 3.95 24.37 4.55
CA ILE A 348 3.92 24.97 5.89
C ILE A 348 4.10 23.84 6.92
N PRO A 349 5.14 23.89 7.79
CA PRO A 349 5.29 22.89 8.84
C PRO A 349 4.15 22.93 9.85
N ILE A 350 3.55 21.77 10.08
CA ILE A 350 2.64 21.52 11.19
C ILE A 350 3.44 21.01 12.39
N GLN A 351 2.99 21.38 13.59
CA GLN A 351 3.49 20.81 14.83
C GLN A 351 2.36 20.04 15.52
N ILE A 352 2.69 18.87 16.03
CA ILE A 352 1.75 17.96 16.68
C ILE A 352 2.37 17.57 18.02
N ASP A 353 1.73 17.99 19.12
CA ASP A 353 2.12 17.57 20.45
C ASP A 353 1.17 16.46 20.93
N VAL A 354 1.73 15.33 21.35
CA VAL A 354 0.96 14.26 21.99
C VAL A 354 0.79 14.65 23.46
N LEU A 355 -0.45 14.89 23.86
CA LEU A 355 -0.80 15.27 25.24
C LEU A 355 -1.04 14.05 26.10
N GLU A 356 -1.79 13.10 25.55
CA GLU A 356 -2.18 11.85 26.22
C GLU A 356 -2.26 10.73 25.18
N CYS A 357 -1.83 9.53 25.54
CA CYS A 357 -1.96 8.34 24.72
C CYS A 357 -2.21 7.13 25.63
N MET A 358 -3.21 6.33 25.31
CA MET A 358 -3.57 5.10 26.02
C MET A 358 -3.71 3.94 25.03
N GLY A 359 -3.39 2.72 25.48
CA GLY A 359 -3.43 1.52 24.65
C GLY A 359 -2.07 1.20 24.04
N ALA A 360 -2.09 0.65 22.82
CA ALA A 360 -0.91 0.29 22.07
C ALA A 360 -0.11 1.53 21.60
N MET A 361 1.22 1.38 21.60
CA MET A 361 2.12 2.31 20.93
C MET A 361 2.01 2.13 19.39
N GLY A 362 2.46 3.13 18.63
CA GLY A 362 2.55 3.02 17.17
C GLY A 362 1.55 3.86 16.38
N TRP A 363 0.90 4.84 17.00
CA TRP A 363 0.12 5.84 16.27
C TRP A 363 0.97 6.53 15.21
N SER A 364 0.38 6.83 14.06
CA SER A 364 1.01 7.63 13.02
C SER A 364 0.12 8.79 12.60
N VAL A 365 0.75 9.82 12.03
CA VAL A 365 0.07 10.95 11.40
C VAL A 365 0.22 10.85 9.89
N ARG A 366 -0.91 10.91 9.20
CA ARG A 366 -0.98 10.99 7.75
C ARG A 366 -1.44 12.37 7.31
N VAL A 367 -0.80 12.90 6.27
CA VAL A 367 -1.25 14.11 5.57
C VAL A 367 -1.54 13.72 4.12
N GLY A 368 -2.80 13.92 3.69
CA GLY A 368 -3.31 13.49 2.39
C GLY A 368 -4.05 12.15 2.46
N CYS A 369 -5.21 12.07 1.82
CA CYS A 369 -6.03 10.85 1.76
C CYS A 369 -5.66 9.91 0.60
N HIS A 370 -4.86 10.37 -0.37
CA HIS A 370 -4.50 9.61 -1.56
C HIS A 370 -3.38 8.62 -1.24
N SER A 371 -3.68 7.32 -1.29
CA SER A 371 -2.71 6.24 -1.02
C SER A 371 -1.90 5.81 -2.23
N ASP A 372 -2.33 6.21 -3.43
CA ASP A 372 -1.86 5.63 -4.67
C ASP A 372 -0.48 6.14 -5.09
N HIS A 373 0.34 5.16 -5.46
CA HIS A 373 1.70 5.28 -5.97
C HIS A 373 1.70 5.00 -7.48
N LEU A 374 1.92 6.05 -8.28
CA LEU A 374 1.73 5.99 -9.75
C LEU A 374 3.01 5.71 -10.55
N GLU A 375 4.12 5.34 -9.91
CA GLU A 375 5.42 5.16 -10.56
C GLU A 375 5.40 4.12 -11.69
N ASN A 376 4.49 3.14 -11.59
CA ASN A 376 4.36 2.04 -12.54
C ASN A 376 3.29 2.30 -13.62
N CYS A 377 2.57 3.42 -13.56
CA CYS A 377 1.56 3.75 -14.56
C CYS A 377 2.20 4.09 -15.91
N GLU A 378 1.49 3.80 -17.00
CA GLU A 378 1.95 4.11 -18.37
C GLU A 378 1.95 5.61 -18.67
N GLU A 379 1.22 6.40 -17.89
CA GLU A 379 1.21 7.85 -17.93
C GLU A 379 1.04 8.46 -16.53
N LEU A 380 1.47 9.71 -16.34
CA LEU A 380 1.24 10.49 -15.11
C LEU A 380 0.38 11.72 -15.41
N ARG A 381 -0.80 11.78 -14.82
CA ARG A 381 -1.78 12.89 -14.83
C ARG A 381 -1.79 13.66 -13.52
N ARG A 382 -1.07 13.20 -12.51
CA ARG A 382 -0.71 13.95 -11.30
C ARG A 382 0.65 13.48 -10.78
N TRP A 383 1.17 14.13 -9.74
CA TRP A 383 2.37 13.67 -9.04
C TRP A 383 2.20 12.24 -8.52
N SER A 384 3.29 11.45 -8.56
CA SER A 384 3.18 10.00 -8.34
C SER A 384 2.81 9.60 -6.92
N CYS A 385 3.22 10.39 -5.93
CA CYS A 385 2.87 10.21 -4.52
C CYS A 385 2.67 11.60 -3.88
N ILE A 386 1.52 11.81 -3.24
CA ILE A 386 1.14 13.13 -2.71
C ILE A 386 0.71 13.11 -1.24
N SER A 387 0.88 11.97 -0.57
CA SER A 387 0.57 11.82 0.84
C SER A 387 1.83 11.41 1.60
N ILE A 388 1.88 11.75 2.87
CA ILE A 388 2.95 11.33 3.77
C ILE A 388 2.33 10.68 5.00
N ASN A 389 2.98 9.67 5.56
CA ASN A 389 2.60 9.04 6.82
C ASN A 389 3.83 8.93 7.71
N LYS A 390 3.81 9.50 8.91
CA LYS A 390 4.93 9.48 9.85
C LYS A 390 4.50 8.92 11.21
N PRO A 391 5.29 8.03 11.83
CA PRO A 391 4.99 7.59 13.20
C PRO A 391 5.07 8.77 14.18
N LEU A 392 4.18 8.79 15.17
CA LEU A 392 4.25 9.71 16.30
C LEU A 392 5.27 9.18 17.31
N VAL A 393 6.51 9.62 17.16
CA VAL A 393 7.62 9.24 18.05
C VAL A 393 7.86 10.36 19.06
N GLY A 394 7.71 10.03 20.36
CA GLY A 394 7.85 11.00 21.45
C GLY A 394 6.63 11.90 21.63
N ASN A 395 6.80 13.00 22.38
CA ASN A 395 5.68 13.85 22.79
C ASN A 395 5.42 15.03 21.84
N SER A 396 6.29 15.26 20.84
CA SER A 396 6.12 16.34 19.87
C SER A 396 6.83 16.00 18.57
N ILE A 397 6.13 16.17 17.44
CA ILE A 397 6.68 16.01 16.10
C ILE A 397 6.41 17.27 15.28
N GLN A 398 7.41 17.68 14.50
CA GLN A 398 7.27 18.68 13.46
C GLN A 398 7.39 18.00 12.09
N MET A 399 6.44 18.28 11.20
CA MET A 399 6.45 17.73 9.86
C MET A 399 5.78 18.67 8.86
N SER A 400 5.90 18.37 7.58
CA SER A 400 5.41 19.19 6.50
C SER A 400 5.17 18.32 5.27
N SER A 401 4.06 18.57 4.57
CA SER A 401 3.73 17.91 3.31
C SER A 401 4.02 18.85 2.15
N ALA A 402 4.66 18.34 1.10
CA ALA A 402 4.87 19.11 -0.13
C ALA A 402 3.54 19.43 -0.84
N PHE A 403 2.51 18.60 -0.65
CA PHE A 403 1.24 18.72 -1.35
C PHE A 403 0.12 19.22 -0.44
N GLY A 404 0.38 19.36 0.86
CA GLY A 404 -0.65 19.59 1.86
C GLY A 404 -1.61 18.40 1.96
N GLY A 405 -2.76 18.59 2.58
CA GLY A 405 -3.81 17.56 2.64
C GLY A 405 -4.55 17.52 3.96
N LEU A 406 -5.61 16.72 4.00
CA LEU A 406 -6.29 16.34 5.24
C LEU A 406 -5.31 15.70 6.22
N ILE A 407 -5.40 16.07 7.50
CA ILE A 407 -4.57 15.50 8.57
C ILE A 407 -5.36 14.39 9.26
N PHE A 408 -4.80 13.18 9.27
CA PHE A 408 -5.33 12.00 9.92
C PHE A 408 -4.40 11.51 11.01
N LEU A 409 -4.97 10.96 12.09
CA LEU A 409 -4.26 10.07 13.00
C LEU A 409 -4.66 8.63 12.67
N GLN A 410 -3.69 7.75 12.50
CA GLN A 410 -3.90 6.34 12.23
C GLN A 410 -3.63 5.53 13.49
N SER A 411 -4.62 4.72 13.87
CA SER A 411 -4.54 3.82 15.02
C SER A 411 -3.55 2.68 14.77
N PRO A 412 -2.80 2.22 15.78
CA PRO A 412 -1.79 1.18 15.61
C PRO A 412 -2.35 -0.23 15.35
N ASN A 413 -3.56 -0.54 15.84
CA ASN A 413 -4.14 -1.87 15.77
C ASN A 413 -5.67 -1.85 15.95
N ASP A 414 -6.29 -3.04 15.92
CA ASP A 414 -7.74 -3.24 16.11
C ASP A 414 -8.17 -3.29 17.60
N GLU A 415 -7.31 -2.85 18.53
CA GLU A 415 -7.63 -2.80 19.97
C GLU A 415 -8.18 -1.43 20.37
N SER A 416 -8.65 -1.34 21.62
CA SER A 416 -9.10 -0.07 22.17
C SER A 416 -7.92 0.83 22.52
N ASN A 417 -7.80 1.93 21.80
CA ASN A 417 -6.75 2.93 21.93
C ASN A 417 -7.36 4.31 22.05
N SER A 418 -6.63 5.26 22.64
CA SER A 418 -7.02 6.66 22.58
C SER A 418 -5.81 7.56 22.50
N ILE A 419 -5.96 8.69 21.81
CA ILE A 419 -4.91 9.70 21.74
C ILE A 419 -5.52 11.10 21.79
N THR A 420 -4.89 11.97 22.57
CA THR A 420 -5.18 13.41 22.60
C THR A 420 -3.96 14.13 22.06
N VAL A 421 -4.14 14.88 20.98
CA VAL A 421 -3.08 15.68 20.35
C VAL A 421 -3.44 17.16 20.32
N ARG A 422 -2.41 18.00 20.35
CA ARG A 422 -2.50 19.42 20.00
C ARG A 422 -1.91 19.64 18.62
N LEU A 423 -2.68 20.25 17.73
CA LEU A 423 -2.25 20.64 16.39
C LEU A 423 -1.98 22.14 16.33
N HIS A 424 -0.88 22.49 15.67
CA HIS A 424 -0.46 23.86 15.38
C HIS A 424 -0.21 24.04 13.88
N HIS A 425 -0.51 25.24 13.39
CA HIS A 425 -0.34 25.66 12.01
C HIS A 425 -1.22 24.90 11.00
N VAL A 426 -2.48 24.70 11.37
CA VAL A 426 -3.44 23.92 10.57
C VAL A 426 -4.62 24.76 10.12
N VAL A 427 -5.33 24.34 9.08
CA VAL A 427 -6.50 25.04 8.54
C VAL A 427 -7.76 24.23 8.81
N LEU A 428 -8.83 24.88 9.26
CA LEU A 428 -10.12 24.21 9.46
C LEU A 428 -10.64 23.64 8.12
N THR A 429 -11.04 22.37 8.10
CA THR A 429 -11.62 21.73 6.91
C THR A 429 -13.06 21.27 7.11
N LEU A 430 -13.76 20.96 6.01
CA LEU A 430 -15.08 20.37 6.06
C LEU A 430 -15.00 18.95 6.59
N THR A 431 -15.74 18.70 7.66
CA THR A 431 -15.91 17.36 8.22
C THR A 431 -17.32 17.17 8.69
N TYR A 432 -17.84 15.97 8.49
CA TYR A 432 -19.10 15.52 9.03
C TYR A 432 -18.91 14.08 9.48
N ASP A 433 -19.31 13.74 10.70
CA ASP A 433 -19.30 12.37 11.18
C ASP A 433 -20.65 12.12 11.82
N PHE A 434 -21.42 11.22 11.21
CA PHE A 434 -22.76 10.86 11.65
C PHE A 434 -22.80 10.37 13.11
N MET A 435 -21.69 9.82 13.61
CA MET A 435 -21.55 9.29 14.95
C MET A 435 -21.03 10.30 15.97
N ASP A 436 -20.57 11.49 15.55
CA ASP A 436 -20.07 12.55 16.44
C ASP A 436 -21.06 13.74 16.48
N PRO A 437 -21.82 13.92 17.57
CA PRO A 437 -22.76 15.03 17.72
C PRO A 437 -22.13 16.41 17.53
N ASN A 438 -20.85 16.58 17.87
CA ASN A 438 -20.16 17.86 17.66
C ASN A 438 -19.90 18.10 16.18
N ARG A 439 -19.61 17.06 15.38
CA ARG A 439 -19.40 17.20 13.93
C ARG A 439 -20.71 17.49 13.22
N VAL A 440 -21.80 16.82 13.62
CA VAL A 440 -23.15 17.05 13.10
C VAL A 440 -23.60 18.48 13.38
N THR A 441 -23.57 18.91 14.65
CA THR A 441 -24.06 20.25 15.04
C THR A 441 -23.22 21.39 14.47
N ASN A 442 -21.91 21.18 14.24
CA ASN A 442 -21.03 22.20 13.67
C ASN A 442 -20.98 22.20 12.13
N TRP A 443 -21.76 21.36 11.44
CA TRP A 443 -21.77 21.29 9.98
C TRP A 443 -21.99 22.68 9.35
N GLN A 444 -23.05 23.38 9.78
CA GLN A 444 -23.38 24.70 9.26
C GLN A 444 -22.24 25.70 9.43
N TYR A 445 -21.60 25.70 10.61
CA TYR A 445 -20.46 26.55 10.88
C TYR A 445 -19.29 26.22 9.95
N ARG A 446 -18.92 24.93 9.83
CA ARG A 446 -17.84 24.48 8.96
C ARG A 446 -18.11 24.82 7.50
N ARG A 447 -19.34 24.68 6.99
CA ARG A 447 -19.72 25.11 5.63
C ARG A 447 -19.37 26.56 5.31
N HIS A 448 -19.43 27.45 6.30
CA HIS A 448 -19.19 28.88 6.10
C HIS A 448 -17.75 29.32 6.41
N HIS A 449 -17.02 28.56 7.23
CA HIS A 449 -15.73 29.00 7.79
C HIS A 449 -14.56 28.09 7.44
N ALA A 450 -14.79 26.82 7.10
CA ALA A 450 -13.72 25.91 6.70
C ALA A 450 -13.15 26.32 5.34
N GLN A 451 -11.83 26.34 5.26
CA GLN A 451 -11.09 26.72 4.05
C GLN A 451 -10.29 25.55 3.48
N GLY A 452 -10.15 24.44 4.21
CA GLY A 452 -9.46 23.26 3.73
C GLY A 452 -10.06 22.71 2.43
N LEU A 453 -9.20 22.28 1.51
CA LEU A 453 -9.55 22.01 0.11
C LEU A 453 -10.29 20.68 -0.08
N TRP A 454 -10.14 19.75 0.86
CA TRP A 454 -10.72 18.41 0.85
C TRP A 454 -11.52 18.15 2.12
N ALA A 455 -12.57 17.36 1.99
CA ALA A 455 -13.47 17.02 3.08
C ALA A 455 -13.34 15.55 3.52
N ASP A 456 -13.76 15.29 4.75
CA ASP A 456 -13.92 13.94 5.30
C ASP A 456 -15.35 13.78 5.83
N ILE A 457 -16.16 13.00 5.12
CA ILE A 457 -17.59 12.82 5.39
C ILE A 457 -17.84 11.36 5.75
N ALA A 458 -18.21 11.10 6.99
CA ALA A 458 -18.25 9.77 7.56
C ALA A 458 -19.65 9.38 8.04
N GLY A 459 -20.08 8.18 7.63
CA GLY A 459 -21.17 7.43 8.25
C GLY A 459 -20.65 6.54 9.37
N GLN A 460 -21.46 5.57 9.78
CA GLN A 460 -21.05 4.57 10.77
C GLN A 460 -20.03 3.56 10.21
N HIS A 461 -20.16 3.20 8.94
CA HIS A 461 -19.42 2.13 8.28
C HIS A 461 -18.69 2.58 7.01
N ILE A 462 -18.76 3.85 6.65
CA ILE A 462 -18.10 4.39 5.46
C ILE A 462 -17.54 5.80 5.69
N VAL A 463 -16.48 6.15 4.97
CA VAL A 463 -15.92 7.50 4.89
C VAL A 463 -15.68 7.87 3.42
N LEU A 464 -16.09 9.07 3.04
CA LEU A 464 -15.96 9.63 1.69
C LEU A 464 -14.99 10.83 1.74
N ASN A 465 -13.92 10.77 0.95
CA ASN A 465 -12.99 11.88 0.75
C ASN A 465 -13.10 12.45 -0.66
N LEU A 466 -13.44 13.73 -0.73
CA LEU A 466 -13.66 14.48 -1.96
C LEU A 466 -13.40 15.98 -1.73
N PRO A 467 -13.29 16.80 -2.79
CA PRO A 467 -13.09 18.23 -2.64
C PRO A 467 -14.19 18.92 -1.82
N SER A 468 -13.81 19.81 -0.91
CA SER A 468 -14.75 20.55 -0.05
C SER A 468 -15.80 21.31 -0.86
N LYS A 469 -15.41 21.87 -2.02
CA LYS A 469 -16.30 22.63 -2.91
C LYS A 469 -17.53 21.83 -3.36
N SER A 470 -17.40 20.51 -3.46
CA SER A 470 -18.48 19.62 -3.91
C SER A 470 -19.62 19.53 -2.88
N LEU A 471 -19.39 19.89 -1.63
CA LEU A 471 -20.34 19.64 -0.53
C LEU A 471 -21.01 20.89 0.02
N LEU A 472 -20.56 22.08 -0.36
CA LEU A 472 -21.01 23.34 0.24
C LEU A 472 -22.53 23.57 0.11
N HIS A 473 -23.15 22.99 -0.92
CA HIS A 473 -24.58 23.09 -1.18
C HIS A 473 -25.45 22.17 -0.30
N LEU A 474 -24.87 21.14 0.33
CA LEU A 474 -25.61 20.14 1.11
C LEU A 474 -25.80 20.56 2.57
N ASP A 475 -27.02 20.38 3.11
CA ASP A 475 -27.26 20.49 4.55
C ASP A 475 -27.04 19.16 5.29
N SER A 476 -27.11 19.17 6.62
CA SER A 476 -26.88 17.99 7.45
C SER A 476 -27.90 16.87 7.22
N THR A 477 -29.15 17.22 6.91
CA THR A 477 -30.21 16.23 6.68
C THR A 477 -29.95 15.46 5.39
N GLN A 478 -29.50 16.16 4.35
CA GLN A 478 -29.12 15.52 3.10
C GLN A 478 -27.88 14.63 3.27
N LEU A 479 -26.90 15.07 4.07
CA LEU A 479 -25.74 14.24 4.41
C LEU A 479 -26.15 12.98 5.17
N ASP A 480 -27.03 13.09 6.18
CA ASP A 480 -27.54 11.93 6.92
C ASP A 480 -28.19 10.92 5.99
N GLU A 481 -29.04 11.37 5.05
CA GLU A 481 -29.74 10.49 4.12
C GLU A 481 -28.77 9.73 3.19
N VAL A 482 -27.74 10.42 2.71
CA VAL A 482 -26.69 9.83 1.87
C VAL A 482 -25.82 8.84 2.66
N LEU A 483 -25.40 9.20 3.87
CA LEU A 483 -24.53 8.36 4.68
C LEU A 483 -25.25 7.10 5.16
N LEU A 484 -26.53 7.22 5.54
CA LEU A 484 -27.36 6.05 5.85
C LEU A 484 -27.53 5.11 4.65
N PHE A 485 -27.64 5.65 3.44
CA PHE A 485 -27.67 4.83 2.23
C PHE A 485 -26.36 4.05 2.08
N TRP A 486 -25.21 4.73 2.14
CA TRP A 486 -23.91 4.08 1.97
C TRP A 486 -23.58 3.09 3.10
N ASP A 487 -23.91 3.41 4.36
CA ASP A 487 -23.79 2.48 5.49
C ASP A 487 -24.61 1.21 5.24
N SER A 488 -25.82 1.36 4.69
CA SER A 488 -26.67 0.22 4.34
C SER A 488 -26.07 -0.63 3.22
N VAL A 489 -25.35 -0.03 2.27
CA VAL A 489 -24.61 -0.76 1.22
C VAL A 489 -23.49 -1.59 1.83
N VAL A 490 -22.66 -1.01 2.70
CA VAL A 490 -21.57 -1.75 3.38
C VAL A 490 -22.16 -2.90 4.22
N LEU A 491 -23.24 -2.64 4.95
CA LEU A 491 -23.93 -3.67 5.75
C LEU A 491 -24.52 -4.78 4.87
N ALA A 492 -25.10 -4.47 3.70
CA ALA A 492 -25.62 -5.46 2.76
C ALA A 492 -24.54 -6.44 2.29
N HIS A 493 -23.33 -5.94 2.03
CA HIS A 493 -22.19 -6.78 1.63
C HIS A 493 -21.78 -7.74 2.75
N HIS A 494 -21.62 -7.20 3.97
CA HIS A 494 -21.28 -8.00 5.15
C HIS A 494 -22.38 -9.00 5.54
N GLU A 495 -23.66 -8.64 5.36
CA GLU A 495 -24.80 -9.52 5.62
C GLU A 495 -24.77 -10.76 4.72
N LEU A 496 -24.51 -10.57 3.41
CA LEU A 496 -24.41 -11.66 2.45
C LEU A 496 -23.27 -12.61 2.83
N ARG A 497 -22.11 -12.03 3.15
CA ARG A 497 -20.92 -12.79 3.54
C ARG A 497 -21.09 -13.50 4.89
N GLY A 498 -21.90 -12.94 5.79
CA GLY A 498 -22.03 -13.40 7.17
C GLY A 498 -20.96 -12.85 8.12
N THR A 499 -20.48 -11.64 7.86
CA THR A 499 -19.45 -10.96 8.68
C THR A 499 -19.94 -9.62 9.20
N LYS A 500 -19.09 -8.86 9.90
CA LYS A 500 -19.37 -7.49 10.35
C LYS A 500 -18.24 -6.56 9.88
N PRO A 501 -18.52 -5.27 9.61
CA PRO A 501 -17.48 -4.28 9.38
C PRO A 501 -16.52 -4.23 10.56
N LYS A 502 -15.22 -4.30 10.30
CA LYS A 502 -14.17 -4.17 11.32
C LYS A 502 -13.73 -2.72 11.52
N HIS A 503 -13.68 -1.97 10.42
CA HIS A 503 -13.42 -0.53 10.35
C HIS A 503 -14.39 0.07 9.34
N ARG A 504 -14.43 1.40 9.22
CA ARG A 504 -15.17 2.05 8.13
C ARG A 504 -14.53 1.73 6.78
N GLU A 505 -15.30 1.45 5.75
CA GLU A 505 -14.83 1.47 4.37
C GLU A 505 -14.44 2.91 3.98
N ARG A 506 -13.39 3.12 3.21
CA ARG A 506 -12.95 4.47 2.83
C ARG A 506 -12.90 4.62 1.33
N ILE A 507 -13.61 5.60 0.78
CA ILE A 507 -13.59 5.94 -0.63
C ILE A 507 -12.89 7.28 -0.82
N VAL A 508 -11.87 7.30 -1.67
CA VAL A 508 -11.09 8.49 -2.00
C VAL A 508 -11.26 8.81 -3.47
N CYS A 509 -11.71 10.04 -3.76
CA CYS A 509 -11.72 10.55 -5.13
C CYS A 509 -10.30 10.99 -5.50
N ASP A 510 -9.85 10.66 -6.71
CA ASP A 510 -8.51 10.93 -7.20
C ASP A 510 -8.55 11.33 -8.68
N GLU A 511 -7.65 12.23 -9.08
CA GLU A 511 -7.43 12.59 -10.49
C GLU A 511 -7.01 11.37 -11.31
N GLN A 512 -6.21 10.48 -10.71
CA GLN A 512 -5.68 9.29 -11.34
C GLN A 512 -5.57 8.14 -10.32
N PRO A 513 -6.51 7.19 -10.35
CA PRO A 513 -6.34 5.87 -9.74
C PRO A 513 -5.15 5.13 -10.35
N SER A 514 -4.49 4.32 -9.53
CA SER A 514 -3.31 3.53 -9.91
C SER A 514 -3.62 2.39 -10.88
N ALA A 515 -4.85 1.89 -10.85
CA ALA A 515 -5.36 0.84 -11.72
C ALA A 515 -6.83 1.07 -12.06
N GLY A 516 -7.22 0.71 -13.29
CA GLY A 516 -8.60 0.78 -13.75
C GLY A 516 -9.21 2.19 -13.71
N TYR A 517 -10.54 2.23 -13.78
CA TYR A 517 -11.33 3.43 -13.45
C TYR A 517 -11.49 3.57 -11.93
N MET A 518 -11.50 2.45 -11.22
CA MET A 518 -11.53 2.35 -9.77
C MET A 518 -10.72 1.13 -9.35
N HIS A 519 -10.33 1.11 -8.08
CA HIS A 519 -9.86 -0.12 -7.47
C HIS A 519 -10.22 -0.20 -6.00
N SER A 520 -10.37 -1.44 -5.55
CA SER A 520 -10.61 -1.82 -4.17
C SER A 520 -9.39 -1.66 -3.27
N GLY A 521 -9.61 -1.81 -1.97
CA GLY A 521 -8.59 -1.69 -0.94
C GLY A 521 -9.04 -0.84 0.23
N TYR A 522 -8.06 -0.38 1.01
CA TYR A 522 -8.26 0.61 2.07
C TYR A 522 -7.25 1.75 1.86
N PRO A 523 -7.62 2.79 1.09
CA PRO A 523 -8.95 3.11 0.56
C PRO A 523 -9.33 2.38 -0.75
N ILE A 524 -10.63 2.37 -1.03
CA ILE A 524 -11.19 2.28 -2.38
C ILE A 524 -10.92 3.62 -3.08
N VAL A 525 -10.41 3.60 -4.31
CA VAL A 525 -10.09 4.82 -5.07
C VAL A 525 -10.98 4.94 -6.30
N THR A 526 -11.48 6.15 -6.57
CA THR A 526 -12.36 6.46 -7.70
C THR A 526 -11.97 7.77 -8.38
N HIS A 527 -12.39 7.98 -9.62
CA HIS A 527 -12.09 9.21 -10.35
C HIS A 527 -12.82 10.47 -9.83
N MET A 528 -12.35 11.65 -10.23
CA MET A 528 -12.90 12.96 -9.84
C MET A 528 -14.26 13.31 -10.46
N ASP A 529 -14.71 12.60 -11.49
CA ASP A 529 -15.99 12.81 -12.16
C ASP A 529 -17.21 12.55 -11.26
N VAL A 530 -17.06 11.72 -10.22
CA VAL A 530 -18.08 11.46 -9.19
C VAL A 530 -18.18 12.56 -8.14
N THR A 531 -17.44 13.67 -8.30
CA THR A 531 -17.39 14.79 -7.34
C THR A 531 -18.19 16.02 -7.78
N ASP A 532 -18.70 16.05 -9.01
CA ASP A 532 -19.47 17.20 -9.53
C ASP A 532 -20.94 17.15 -9.07
N PRO A 533 -21.42 18.13 -8.28
CA PRO A 533 -22.82 18.20 -7.85
C PRO A 533 -23.88 18.19 -8.96
N GLN A 534 -23.49 18.50 -10.20
CA GLN A 534 -24.39 18.50 -11.35
C GLN A 534 -24.46 17.15 -12.07
N SER A 535 -23.59 16.21 -11.73
CA SER A 535 -23.54 14.88 -12.34
C SER A 535 -24.56 13.93 -11.72
N ASP A 536 -25.15 13.07 -12.56
CA ASP A 536 -25.93 11.91 -12.10
C ASP A 536 -25.04 10.95 -11.28
N GLU A 537 -23.74 10.91 -11.55
CA GLU A 537 -22.74 10.06 -10.89
C GLU A 537 -22.18 10.64 -9.59
N PHE A 538 -22.70 11.78 -9.13
CA PHE A 538 -22.24 12.40 -7.89
C PHE A 538 -22.49 11.49 -6.68
N LEU A 539 -21.46 11.22 -5.87
CA LEU A 539 -21.55 10.31 -4.71
C LEU A 539 -22.57 10.73 -3.64
N PHE A 540 -23.09 11.96 -3.70
CA PHE A 540 -24.12 12.46 -2.78
C PHE A 540 -25.47 12.73 -3.47
N ASN A 541 -25.67 12.25 -4.69
CA ASN A 541 -26.96 12.34 -5.38
C ASN A 541 -27.92 11.24 -4.91
N ILE A 542 -28.53 11.45 -3.73
CA ILE A 542 -29.39 10.45 -3.08
C ILE A 542 -30.56 9.95 -3.94
N HIS A 543 -31.10 10.81 -4.80
CA HIS A 543 -32.20 10.47 -5.70
C HIS A 543 -31.75 9.45 -6.76
N VAL A 544 -30.56 9.62 -7.34
CA VAL A 544 -29.99 8.67 -8.29
C VAL A 544 -29.55 7.39 -7.57
N LEU A 545 -28.86 7.51 -6.43
CA LEU A 545 -28.38 6.38 -5.63
C LEU A 545 -29.52 5.42 -5.25
N LYS A 546 -30.65 5.93 -4.73
CA LYS A 546 -31.81 5.08 -4.38
C LYS A 546 -32.45 4.41 -5.58
N LYS A 547 -32.40 5.02 -6.76
CA LYS A 547 -33.11 4.56 -7.96
C LYS A 547 -32.28 3.60 -8.82
N LYS A 548 -30.99 3.90 -9.01
CA LYS A 548 -30.09 3.18 -9.91
C LYS A 548 -28.98 2.44 -9.17
N GLY A 549 -28.70 2.81 -7.91
CA GLY A 549 -27.47 2.44 -7.23
C GLY A 549 -26.24 3.06 -7.88
N TRP A 550 -25.07 2.59 -7.48
CA TRP A 550 -23.80 2.99 -8.09
C TRP A 550 -22.90 1.76 -8.25
N TRP A 551 -22.94 1.14 -9.44
CA TRP A 551 -22.39 -0.20 -9.69
C TRP A 551 -20.91 -0.30 -9.32
N GLY A 552 -20.08 0.67 -9.72
CA GLY A 552 -18.63 0.63 -9.49
C GLY A 552 -18.25 0.55 -7.99
N VAL A 553 -18.88 1.33 -7.12
CA VAL A 553 -18.57 1.43 -5.68
C VAL A 553 -19.06 0.18 -5.00
N PHE A 554 -20.25 -0.31 -5.39
CA PHE A 554 -20.77 -1.56 -4.87
C PHE A 554 -19.84 -2.71 -5.28
N HIS A 555 -19.32 -2.68 -6.50
CA HIS A 555 -18.31 -3.60 -7.00
C HIS A 555 -17.00 -3.52 -6.21
N GLU A 556 -16.43 -2.32 -5.99
CA GLU A 556 -15.19 -2.19 -5.20
C GLU A 556 -15.35 -2.61 -3.73
N ILE A 557 -16.51 -2.33 -3.09
CA ILE A 557 -16.82 -2.86 -1.76
C ILE A 557 -16.95 -4.39 -1.81
N GLY A 558 -17.49 -4.94 -2.89
CA GLY A 558 -17.57 -6.37 -3.14
C GLY A 558 -16.21 -7.07 -3.21
N HIS A 559 -15.18 -6.43 -3.78
CA HIS A 559 -13.82 -6.99 -3.79
C HIS A 559 -13.30 -7.21 -2.35
N ASN A 560 -13.57 -6.28 -1.42
CA ASN A 560 -13.21 -6.43 0.00
C ASN A 560 -13.92 -7.63 0.67
N MET A 561 -14.99 -8.16 0.06
CA MET A 561 -15.70 -9.35 0.54
C MET A 561 -15.12 -10.67 0.02
N GLN A 562 -14.37 -10.69 -1.09
CA GLN A 562 -13.89 -11.93 -1.72
C GLN A 562 -12.94 -12.74 -0.82
N ARG A 563 -12.91 -14.06 -1.01
CA ARG A 563 -11.99 -14.96 -0.33
C ARG A 563 -11.45 -15.99 -1.32
N ASP A 564 -10.20 -16.37 -1.11
CA ASP A 564 -9.48 -17.28 -2.01
C ASP A 564 -10.21 -18.63 -2.21
N TRP A 565 -10.82 -19.18 -1.16
CA TRP A 565 -11.47 -20.50 -1.19
C TRP A 565 -12.78 -20.57 -2.00
N TRP A 566 -13.32 -19.44 -2.50
CA TRP A 566 -14.43 -19.44 -3.46
C TRP A 566 -14.17 -18.62 -4.72
N THR A 567 -13.11 -17.81 -4.73
CA THR A 567 -12.68 -17.04 -5.90
C THR A 567 -11.53 -17.80 -6.57
N PHE A 568 -11.87 -18.52 -7.64
CA PHE A 568 -10.90 -19.26 -8.47
C PHE A 568 -10.49 -18.44 -9.70
N ASP A 569 -9.48 -18.92 -10.42
CA ASP A 569 -8.94 -18.24 -11.60
C ASP A 569 -10.02 -17.88 -12.63
N GLY A 570 -9.94 -16.66 -13.17
CA GLY A 570 -10.98 -16.07 -14.04
C GLY A 570 -12.20 -15.48 -13.32
N THR A 571 -12.33 -15.60 -12.00
CA THR A 571 -13.54 -15.14 -11.26
C THR A 571 -13.32 -13.96 -10.32
N GLY A 572 -12.16 -13.32 -10.39
CA GLY A 572 -11.88 -12.08 -9.64
C GLY A 572 -12.93 -11.00 -9.91
N GLU A 573 -13.27 -10.79 -11.18
CA GLU A 573 -14.29 -9.82 -11.63
C GLU A 573 -15.72 -10.40 -11.68
N VAL A 574 -15.90 -11.68 -11.29
CA VAL A 574 -17.20 -12.36 -11.31
C VAL A 574 -17.77 -12.47 -9.89
N THR A 575 -17.02 -13.08 -8.98
CA THR A 575 -17.51 -13.38 -7.62
C THR A 575 -17.72 -12.12 -6.79
N VAL A 576 -16.98 -11.04 -7.07
CA VAL A 576 -17.24 -9.69 -6.55
C VAL A 576 -18.68 -9.24 -6.82
N ASN A 577 -19.17 -9.47 -8.04
CA ASN A 577 -20.46 -9.00 -8.49
C ASN A 577 -21.65 -9.78 -7.90
N ILE A 578 -21.41 -10.90 -7.21
CA ILE A 578 -22.43 -11.55 -6.38
C ILE A 578 -22.87 -10.60 -5.25
N PHE A 579 -21.90 -9.92 -4.62
CA PHE A 579 -22.17 -8.95 -3.57
C PHE A 579 -22.79 -7.66 -4.12
N THR A 580 -22.32 -7.21 -5.28
CA THR A 580 -22.87 -6.06 -6.01
C THR A 580 -24.35 -6.27 -6.34
N LEU A 581 -24.70 -7.41 -6.96
CA LEU A 581 -26.09 -7.76 -7.28
C LEU A 581 -26.96 -7.87 -6.02
N HIS A 582 -26.43 -8.43 -4.93
CA HIS A 582 -27.15 -8.51 -3.66
C HIS A 582 -27.47 -7.12 -3.11
N ALA A 583 -26.47 -6.25 -2.99
CA ALA A 583 -26.65 -4.90 -2.48
C ALA A 583 -27.60 -4.08 -3.36
N MET A 584 -27.45 -4.14 -4.70
CA MET A 584 -28.40 -3.52 -5.64
C MET A 584 -29.82 -4.04 -5.44
N ASN A 585 -29.98 -5.32 -5.13
CA ASN A 585 -31.30 -5.90 -4.92
C ASN A 585 -31.95 -5.46 -3.62
N ILE A 586 -31.23 -5.49 -2.50
CA ILE A 586 -31.86 -5.20 -1.21
C ILE A 586 -31.90 -3.70 -0.88
N ILE A 587 -30.98 -2.90 -1.42
CA ILE A 587 -30.91 -1.46 -1.17
C ILE A 587 -31.64 -0.65 -2.25
N CYS A 588 -31.44 -0.98 -3.53
CA CYS A 588 -32.02 -0.25 -4.67
C CYS A 588 -33.27 -0.94 -5.26
N HIS A 589 -33.65 -2.11 -4.72
CA HIS A 589 -34.80 -2.90 -5.19
C HIS A 589 -34.71 -3.37 -6.65
N ILE A 590 -33.49 -3.46 -7.20
CA ILE A 590 -33.25 -3.93 -8.58
C ILE A 590 -33.03 -5.44 -8.55
N GLN A 591 -33.89 -6.20 -9.23
CA GLN A 591 -33.79 -7.66 -9.23
C GLN A 591 -32.55 -8.13 -10.02
N PRO A 592 -31.73 -9.08 -9.51
CA PRO A 592 -30.46 -9.46 -10.13
C PRO A 592 -30.60 -9.93 -11.57
N TRP A 593 -31.63 -10.76 -11.84
CA TRP A 593 -31.84 -11.40 -13.15
C TRP A 593 -32.23 -10.42 -14.27
N ILE A 594 -32.77 -9.25 -13.91
CA ILE A 594 -33.19 -8.20 -14.85
C ILE A 594 -32.44 -6.90 -14.59
N HIS A 595 -31.29 -6.99 -13.94
CA HIS A 595 -30.45 -5.84 -13.68
C HIS A 595 -29.96 -5.26 -15.03
N PRO A 596 -30.03 -3.93 -15.27
CA PRO A 596 -29.65 -3.34 -16.55
C PRO A 596 -28.27 -3.75 -17.05
N TRP A 597 -27.26 -3.74 -16.17
CA TRP A 597 -25.90 -4.19 -16.50
C TRP A 597 -25.83 -5.66 -16.95
N LEU A 598 -26.66 -6.54 -16.38
CA LEU A 598 -26.70 -7.96 -16.76
C LEU A 598 -27.45 -8.15 -18.09
N ASP A 599 -28.46 -7.30 -18.35
CA ASP A 599 -29.23 -7.30 -19.60
C ASP A 599 -28.32 -6.97 -20.80
N GLU A 600 -27.36 -6.06 -20.62
CA GLU A 600 -26.33 -5.74 -21.62
C GLU A 600 -25.47 -6.96 -22.01
N GLN A 601 -25.36 -7.96 -21.14
CA GLN A 601 -24.58 -9.18 -21.39
C GLN A 601 -25.36 -10.26 -22.14
N GLU A 602 -26.67 -10.09 -22.37
CA GLU A 602 -27.53 -11.14 -22.94
C GLU A 602 -27.03 -11.60 -24.31
N SER A 603 -26.68 -10.67 -25.20
CA SER A 603 -26.30 -11.01 -26.58
C SER A 603 -25.02 -11.86 -26.63
N ASN A 604 -23.99 -11.47 -25.89
CA ASN A 604 -22.74 -12.22 -25.79
C ASN A 604 -22.97 -13.60 -25.17
N THR A 605 -23.85 -13.68 -24.17
CA THR A 605 -24.20 -14.93 -23.49
C THR A 605 -24.94 -15.90 -24.42
N ARG A 606 -25.85 -15.41 -25.27
CA ARG A 606 -26.50 -16.25 -26.29
C ARG A 606 -25.47 -16.85 -27.23
N ILE A 607 -24.54 -16.04 -27.74
CA ILE A 607 -23.46 -16.49 -28.63
C ILE A 607 -22.57 -17.53 -27.93
N TYR A 608 -22.22 -17.31 -26.67
CA TYR A 608 -21.46 -18.27 -25.86
C TYR A 608 -22.15 -19.64 -25.74
N ILE A 609 -23.46 -19.64 -25.51
CA ILE A 609 -24.25 -20.87 -25.41
C ILE A 609 -24.32 -21.59 -26.77
N GLU A 610 -24.60 -20.86 -27.84
CA GLU A 610 -24.64 -21.37 -29.22
C GLU A 610 -23.29 -21.95 -29.66
N ASN A 611 -22.18 -21.40 -29.16
CA ASN A 611 -20.82 -21.86 -29.44
C ASN A 611 -20.34 -23.01 -28.53
N GLY A 612 -21.21 -23.56 -27.67
CA GLY A 612 -20.90 -24.77 -26.90
C GLY A 612 -20.37 -24.54 -25.49
N CYS A 613 -20.48 -23.31 -24.94
CA CYS A 613 -20.02 -22.91 -23.60
C CYS A 613 -18.62 -23.43 -23.25
N ASN A 614 -17.60 -22.95 -23.95
CA ASN A 614 -16.21 -23.27 -23.61
C ASN A 614 -15.82 -22.58 -22.29
N PHE A 615 -15.42 -23.36 -21.29
CA PHE A 615 -15.09 -22.83 -19.97
C PHE A 615 -13.92 -21.82 -19.95
N ASP A 616 -12.97 -21.92 -20.88
CA ASP A 616 -11.89 -20.93 -20.95
C ASP A 616 -12.43 -19.58 -21.42
N GLU A 617 -13.36 -19.56 -22.40
CA GLU A 617 -14.06 -18.34 -22.82
C GLU A 617 -14.94 -17.76 -21.70
N TRP A 618 -15.54 -18.62 -20.87
CA TRP A 618 -16.32 -18.21 -19.70
C TRP A 618 -15.47 -17.46 -18.67
N LYS A 619 -14.23 -17.92 -18.42
CA LYS A 619 -13.31 -17.28 -17.48
C LYS A 619 -12.80 -15.93 -17.98
N ASP A 620 -12.75 -15.75 -19.30
CA ASP A 620 -12.25 -14.52 -19.92
C ASP A 620 -13.31 -13.41 -19.99
N ASP A 621 -14.60 -13.72 -19.76
CA ASP A 621 -15.71 -12.77 -19.81
C ASP A 621 -16.51 -12.73 -18.49
N PRO A 622 -16.29 -11.71 -17.65
CA PRO A 622 -16.99 -11.60 -16.38
C PRO A 622 -18.51 -11.42 -16.49
N GLY A 623 -18.99 -10.86 -17.61
CA GLY A 623 -20.40 -10.66 -17.89
C GLY A 623 -21.12 -11.99 -18.10
N ILE A 624 -20.56 -12.87 -18.93
CA ILE A 624 -21.03 -14.26 -19.08
C ILE A 624 -20.88 -14.99 -17.75
N GLY A 625 -19.75 -14.80 -17.08
CA GLY A 625 -19.41 -15.40 -15.80
C GLY A 625 -20.48 -15.17 -14.72
N LEU A 626 -20.99 -13.95 -14.64
CA LEU A 626 -21.92 -13.54 -13.59
C LEU A 626 -23.32 -14.17 -13.72
N ILE A 627 -23.73 -14.58 -14.93
CA ILE A 627 -25.12 -14.97 -15.18
C ILE A 627 -25.52 -16.22 -14.40
N ILE A 628 -24.66 -17.23 -14.29
CA ILE A 628 -24.97 -18.42 -13.48
C ILE A 628 -25.22 -18.04 -12.01
N TYR A 629 -24.48 -17.07 -11.48
CA TYR A 629 -24.67 -16.62 -10.09
C TYR A 629 -25.98 -15.82 -9.94
N ALA A 630 -26.32 -14.96 -10.91
CA ALA A 630 -27.62 -14.30 -10.95
C ALA A 630 -28.78 -15.32 -11.09
N GLN A 631 -28.58 -16.41 -11.84
CA GLN A 631 -29.54 -17.50 -12.02
C GLN A 631 -29.78 -18.22 -10.69
N LEU A 632 -28.70 -18.58 -9.97
CA LEU A 632 -28.80 -19.19 -8.64
C LEU A 632 -29.54 -18.27 -7.65
N ALA A 633 -29.32 -16.96 -7.73
CA ALA A 633 -30.03 -15.99 -6.87
C ALA A 633 -31.53 -15.91 -7.22
N ARG A 634 -31.88 -15.99 -8.51
CA ARG A 634 -33.26 -16.07 -8.98
C ARG A 634 -33.98 -17.32 -8.49
N GLU A 635 -33.33 -18.49 -8.64
CA GLU A 635 -33.95 -19.79 -8.35
C GLU A 635 -34.06 -20.06 -6.84
N TYR A 636 -33.03 -19.70 -6.07
CA TYR A 636 -32.89 -20.14 -4.68
C TYR A 636 -32.79 -19.01 -3.66
N GLY A 637 -32.77 -17.75 -4.11
CA GLY A 637 -32.75 -16.57 -3.26
C GLY A 637 -31.45 -16.35 -2.49
N TRP A 638 -31.32 -15.15 -1.92
CA TRP A 638 -30.13 -14.73 -1.19
C TRP A 638 -29.92 -15.45 0.15
N GLU A 639 -30.97 -16.00 0.75
CA GLU A 639 -30.82 -16.79 1.99
C GLU A 639 -29.97 -18.06 1.77
N THR A 640 -30.02 -18.63 0.58
CA THR A 640 -29.15 -19.76 0.21
C THR A 640 -27.70 -19.31 0.12
N TYR A 641 -27.42 -18.20 -0.57
CA TYR A 641 -26.09 -17.61 -0.61
C TYR A 641 -25.55 -17.30 0.79
N LYS A 642 -26.36 -16.69 1.66
CA LYS A 642 -25.98 -16.39 3.05
C LYS A 642 -25.59 -17.67 3.80
N LYS A 643 -26.31 -18.78 3.61
CA LYS A 643 -25.95 -20.07 4.23
C LYS A 643 -24.62 -20.60 3.71
N VAL A 644 -24.41 -20.55 2.39
CA VAL A 644 -23.16 -20.98 1.74
C VAL A 644 -21.98 -20.16 2.25
N PHE A 645 -22.03 -18.83 2.17
CA PHE A 645 -20.92 -17.98 2.63
C PHE A 645 -20.66 -18.12 4.13
N ARG A 646 -21.69 -18.21 4.97
CA ARG A 646 -21.51 -18.47 6.41
C ARG A 646 -20.84 -19.81 6.67
N GLN A 647 -21.16 -20.85 5.89
CA GLN A 647 -20.48 -22.13 5.98
C GLN A 647 -19.00 -22.01 5.61
N TYR A 648 -18.66 -21.29 4.54
CA TYR A 648 -17.26 -21.01 4.19
C TYR A 648 -16.53 -20.23 5.31
N GLU A 649 -17.12 -19.17 5.86
CA GLU A 649 -16.51 -18.39 6.95
C GLU A 649 -16.30 -19.22 8.23
N GLN A 650 -17.18 -20.18 8.49
CA GLN A 650 -17.08 -21.10 9.64
C GLN A 650 -16.02 -22.19 9.43
N THR A 651 -15.95 -22.76 8.22
CA THR A 651 -15.12 -23.93 7.93
C THR A 651 -13.73 -23.57 7.42
N GLN A 652 -13.60 -22.43 6.74
CA GLN A 652 -12.38 -21.92 6.13
C GLN A 652 -11.60 -23.03 5.42
N PRO A 653 -12.20 -23.66 4.40
CA PRO A 653 -11.66 -24.87 3.81
C PRO A 653 -10.31 -24.57 3.14
N HIS A 654 -9.37 -25.50 3.31
CA HIS A 654 -8.10 -25.46 2.60
C HIS A 654 -8.28 -26.13 1.23
N LEU A 655 -8.22 -25.34 0.16
CA LEU A 655 -8.46 -25.77 -1.22
C LEU A 655 -7.26 -25.32 -2.06
N ASP A 656 -6.43 -26.27 -2.49
CA ASP A 656 -5.12 -26.01 -3.09
C ASP A 656 -5.20 -25.77 -4.60
N SER A 657 -6.33 -26.10 -5.23
CA SER A 657 -6.53 -25.99 -6.67
C SER A 657 -7.85 -25.32 -7.07
N ASN A 658 -7.89 -24.74 -8.27
CA ASN A 658 -9.12 -24.18 -8.85
C ASN A 658 -10.22 -25.24 -9.00
N GLN A 659 -9.86 -26.50 -9.30
CA GLN A 659 -10.84 -27.58 -9.42
C GLN A 659 -11.51 -27.87 -8.07
N GLU A 660 -10.75 -27.92 -6.98
CA GLU A 660 -11.30 -28.12 -5.64
C GLU A 660 -12.21 -26.96 -5.22
N LYS A 661 -11.85 -25.71 -5.57
CA LYS A 661 -12.70 -24.52 -5.33
C LYS A 661 -14.04 -24.62 -6.06
N MET A 662 -14.03 -25.00 -7.33
CA MET A 662 -15.25 -25.20 -8.13
C MET A 662 -16.11 -26.33 -7.58
N ASP A 663 -15.52 -27.50 -7.36
CA ASP A 663 -16.22 -28.68 -6.82
C ASP A 663 -16.85 -28.36 -5.46
N HIS A 664 -16.10 -27.72 -4.56
CA HIS A 664 -16.60 -27.33 -3.24
C HIS A 664 -17.74 -26.32 -3.31
N TRP A 665 -17.70 -25.37 -4.27
CA TRP A 665 -18.81 -24.45 -4.50
C TRP A 665 -20.07 -25.18 -4.96
N ILE A 666 -19.94 -26.06 -5.96
CA ILE A 666 -21.05 -26.85 -6.51
C ILE A 666 -21.65 -27.74 -5.42
N GLU A 667 -20.83 -28.44 -4.65
CA GLU A 667 -21.28 -29.29 -3.55
C GLU A 667 -21.97 -28.50 -2.44
N SER A 668 -21.34 -27.41 -1.98
CA SER A 668 -21.89 -26.58 -0.91
C SER A 668 -23.24 -26.01 -1.31
N PHE A 669 -23.35 -25.43 -2.51
CA PHE A 669 -24.62 -24.86 -2.96
C PHE A 669 -25.68 -25.93 -3.15
N SER A 670 -25.35 -27.05 -3.81
CA SER A 670 -26.26 -28.20 -4.02
C SER A 670 -26.83 -28.74 -2.72
N ARG A 671 -25.99 -28.90 -1.69
CA ARG A 671 -26.43 -29.36 -0.36
C ARG A 671 -27.34 -28.36 0.33
N GLN A 672 -27.09 -27.05 0.18
CA GLN A 672 -27.93 -26.03 0.80
C GLN A 672 -29.32 -25.93 0.15
N VAL A 673 -29.42 -26.19 -1.16
CA VAL A 673 -30.71 -26.20 -1.88
C VAL A 673 -31.42 -27.55 -1.86
N GLY A 674 -30.70 -28.63 -1.54
CA GLY A 674 -31.24 -30.00 -1.54
C GLY A 674 -31.43 -30.59 -2.93
N TYR A 675 -30.73 -30.08 -3.94
CA TYR A 675 -30.81 -30.52 -5.34
C TYR A 675 -29.41 -30.70 -5.93
N ASN A 676 -29.27 -31.62 -6.88
CA ASN A 676 -28.04 -31.81 -7.65
C ASN A 676 -27.91 -30.73 -8.72
N LEU A 677 -27.03 -29.74 -8.50
CA LEU A 677 -26.80 -28.64 -9.44
C LEU A 677 -25.77 -28.96 -10.53
N ILE A 678 -25.18 -30.15 -10.56
CA ILE A 678 -24.17 -30.52 -11.58
C ILE A 678 -24.67 -30.25 -13.02
N PRO A 679 -25.91 -30.61 -13.40
CA PRO A 679 -26.40 -30.32 -14.75
C PRO A 679 -26.44 -28.82 -15.08
N LEU A 680 -26.70 -27.97 -14.09
CA LEU A 680 -26.67 -26.51 -14.27
C LEU A 680 -25.24 -26.02 -14.52
N PHE A 681 -24.28 -26.43 -13.69
CA PHE A 681 -22.89 -26.01 -13.86
C PHE A 681 -22.29 -26.56 -15.16
N LYS A 682 -22.61 -27.80 -15.55
CA LYS A 682 -22.21 -28.37 -16.86
C LYS A 682 -22.83 -27.64 -18.05
N PHE A 683 -24.08 -27.17 -17.93
CA PHE A 683 -24.71 -26.34 -18.97
C PHE A 683 -23.85 -25.09 -19.25
N TRP A 684 -23.32 -24.47 -18.19
CA TRP A 684 -22.42 -23.31 -18.28
C TRP A 684 -20.95 -23.64 -18.60
N GLY A 685 -20.61 -24.92 -18.79
CA GLY A 685 -19.28 -25.36 -19.21
C GLY A 685 -18.34 -25.79 -18.08
N PHE A 686 -18.75 -25.73 -16.81
CA PHE A 686 -17.88 -26.03 -15.68
C PHE A 686 -17.33 -27.48 -15.73
N PRO A 687 -16.04 -27.69 -15.47
CA PRO A 687 -15.50 -29.01 -15.20
C PRO A 687 -15.96 -29.49 -13.81
N VAL A 688 -16.42 -30.73 -13.73
CA VAL A 688 -16.89 -31.35 -12.49
C VAL A 688 -16.14 -32.66 -12.26
N SER A 689 -15.55 -32.83 -11.08
CA SER A 689 -14.84 -34.06 -10.77
C SER A 689 -15.78 -35.26 -10.57
N LYS A 690 -15.22 -36.46 -10.69
CA LYS A 690 -15.95 -37.71 -10.41
C LYS A 690 -16.39 -37.78 -8.95
N SER A 691 -15.55 -37.31 -8.02
CA SER A 691 -15.86 -37.30 -6.59
C SER A 691 -17.11 -36.47 -6.31
N THR A 692 -17.20 -35.27 -6.88
CA THR A 692 -18.39 -34.42 -6.73
C THR A 692 -19.65 -35.04 -7.33
N ALA A 693 -19.52 -35.71 -8.48
CA ALA A 693 -20.64 -36.44 -9.07
C ALA A 693 -21.14 -37.60 -8.18
N GLU A 694 -20.24 -38.35 -7.55
CA GLU A 694 -20.59 -39.41 -6.59
C GLU A 694 -21.23 -38.84 -5.33
N VAL A 695 -20.74 -37.71 -4.83
CA VAL A 695 -21.24 -37.06 -3.61
C VAL A 695 -22.68 -36.55 -3.77
N LEU A 696 -23.05 -36.08 -4.96
CA LEU A 696 -24.36 -35.47 -5.24
C LEU A 696 -25.34 -36.42 -5.95
N HIS A 697 -24.97 -37.68 -6.18
CA HIS A 697 -25.76 -38.62 -6.97
C HIS A 697 -27.15 -38.94 -6.39
N ASP A 698 -27.29 -38.87 -5.06
CA ASP A 698 -28.54 -39.15 -4.34
C ASP A 698 -29.53 -37.98 -4.34
N LEU A 699 -29.11 -36.79 -4.80
CA LEU A 699 -29.98 -35.61 -4.86
C LEU A 699 -30.73 -35.54 -6.20
N ASP A 700 -31.99 -35.12 -6.15
CA ASP A 700 -32.80 -34.88 -7.34
C ASP A 700 -32.22 -33.73 -8.18
N VAL A 701 -32.31 -33.84 -9.50
CA VAL A 701 -31.96 -32.75 -10.42
C VAL A 701 -33.15 -31.78 -10.50
N PRO A 702 -32.94 -30.47 -10.30
CA PRO A 702 -34.03 -29.51 -10.37
C PRO A 702 -34.47 -29.33 -11.83
N ASN A 703 -35.71 -28.90 -12.03
CA ASN A 703 -36.21 -28.54 -13.36
C ASN A 703 -36.19 -27.01 -13.51
N ILE A 704 -35.05 -26.47 -13.94
CA ILE A 704 -34.88 -25.03 -14.18
C ILE A 704 -35.16 -24.74 -15.66
N THR A 705 -35.96 -23.71 -15.93
CA THR A 705 -36.26 -23.23 -17.29
C THR A 705 -36.13 -21.72 -17.36
N ASP A 706 -35.39 -21.24 -18.35
CA ASP A 706 -35.29 -19.82 -18.68
C ASP A 706 -34.77 -19.57 -20.10
N LYS A 707 -34.68 -18.28 -20.46
CA LYS A 707 -34.26 -17.79 -21.76
C LYS A 707 -32.91 -18.31 -22.26
N PHE A 708 -32.02 -18.76 -21.37
CA PHE A 708 -30.70 -19.29 -21.72
C PHE A 708 -30.74 -20.81 -21.86
N ILE A 709 -31.36 -21.51 -20.90
CA ILE A 709 -31.53 -22.97 -20.98
C ILE A 709 -32.33 -23.37 -22.23
N GLU A 710 -33.32 -22.57 -22.63
CA GLU A 710 -34.12 -22.81 -23.83
C GLU A 710 -33.33 -22.78 -25.14
N ILE A 711 -32.13 -22.17 -25.16
CA ILE A 711 -31.26 -22.13 -26.35
C ILE A 711 -30.65 -23.50 -26.64
N ALA A 712 -30.26 -24.22 -25.59
CA ALA A 712 -29.56 -25.51 -25.67
C ALA A 712 -30.07 -26.49 -24.59
N PRO A 713 -31.38 -26.84 -24.59
CA PRO A 713 -32.00 -27.64 -23.53
C PRO A 713 -31.43 -29.06 -23.44
N GLU A 714 -30.82 -29.57 -24.50
CA GLU A 714 -30.11 -30.86 -24.52
C GLU A 714 -28.89 -30.89 -23.61
N ARG A 715 -28.30 -29.73 -23.28
CA ARG A 715 -27.14 -29.62 -22.39
C ARG A 715 -27.52 -29.65 -20.91
N TYR A 716 -28.75 -29.31 -20.59
CA TYR A 716 -29.28 -29.36 -19.24
C TYR A 716 -29.88 -30.74 -18.94
N ARG A 717 -29.04 -31.78 -19.01
CA ARG A 717 -29.40 -33.19 -18.76
C ARG A 717 -28.28 -33.90 -18.01
N ILE A 718 -28.61 -34.99 -17.31
CA ILE A 718 -27.69 -35.81 -16.51
C ILE A 718 -26.59 -36.42 -17.38
#